data_AF-A0A672FRB9-F1
#
_entry.id   AF-A0A672FRB9-F1
#
_cell.length_a   1.000
_cell.length_b   1.000
_cell.length_c   1.000
_cell.angle_alpha   90.00
_cell.angle_beta   90.00
_cell.angle_gamma   90.00
#
_symmetry.space_group_name_H-M   'P 1'
#
loop_
_entity.id
_entity.type
_entity.pdbx_description
1 polymer ?
#
loop_
_entity_poly.entity_id
_entity_poly.type
_entity_poly.pdbx_seq_one_letter_code
_entity_poly.pdbx_strand_id
1 'polypeptide(L)'
;VDGGLREDGLTPRCLIRGPFDPSVSLSLSACPPLGLESLRVDDSQMRASSYERTGLGPHRGRLNIQSGLEDGDLYDGAWCAAARDRDQWLEVDALRPTLFTGVVLQGRSSIWSWDWVESYKLQLSNDSETWWTVLDGGREAVFEGNRNPETPVLGLLPVPTVARFIRINPQTWFSNGTVCLRAEVLGCRVPDPDDVDASDPDPGSKDVLDFRHHDYSEMRKLMRSVADQCPDITRVYSIGRSFRGRKLYVMEISDQPGTHQLGEPEFRYVAGMHGNEVLGRELLLNLMQYLCREFRAGNRRVVRLVTETRIHLLPSMNPDGYEEAYSKGSELAGWADGRYSAEGIDLNHNFPDLNNIMWDAQENLGDPRRTANHYIPIPEYYTQEDATVAPETRAVISWMQDVPFVLSANLHGGELVVSYPFDCTRGWTPQEATPTADDAFFRWLASSYASTHLVMADPARRLCHYEDFQVHNNIINGGAWHTVPGSMNDFSYLHTNCFEVTVELSCDKFPHASELPAEWENNKESLLVYMEQVHRGIKGVVRDKTTKRGIADAVIRVEDHDHDIRSAADGDYWRLLNPGQYRVRALAPGYLPSARRCSVDTEPRPTVCDFTLTKTPVQRLKELRAGGAGGAGGAGGARVPQDLQLRLRALRLREPIREQGSAVSWSDVSRVFWTGVPLDRSSSNKDCGSFKVKV
;
A
#
# COMPACT_ATOMS: atom_id res chain seq x y z
N VAL A 1 56.94 69.32 15.28
CA VAL A 1 57.66 69.82 14.11
C VAL A 1 57.13 69.05 12.92
N ASP A 2 56.63 69.81 11.97
CA ASP A 2 55.92 69.42 10.76
C ASP A 2 56.64 68.37 9.89
N GLY A 3 55.86 67.77 8.99
CA GLY A 3 56.36 67.44 7.65
C GLY A 3 56.06 66.02 7.20
N GLY A 4 54.98 65.84 6.43
CA GLY A 4 54.78 64.66 5.60
C GLY A 4 55.59 64.71 4.30
N LEU A 5 55.80 63.54 3.69
CA LEU A 5 55.50 63.18 2.27
C LEU A 5 56.30 61.93 1.85
N ARG A 6 55.55 60.88 1.43
CA ARG A 6 55.71 59.96 0.27
C ARG A 6 57.07 59.29 -0.01
N GLU A 7 57.22 58.09 -0.58
CA GLU A 7 56.35 57.03 -1.13
C GLU A 7 57.23 55.74 -1.22
N ASP A 8 56.59 54.64 -1.63
CA ASP A 8 57.17 53.39 -2.19
C ASP A 8 57.54 52.21 -1.28
N GLY A 9 56.68 51.18 -1.38
CA GLY A 9 57.12 49.82 -1.68
C GLY A 9 57.39 48.88 -0.50
N LEU A 10 56.37 48.11 -0.07
CA LEU A 10 56.59 46.91 0.73
C LEU A 10 55.64 45.77 0.31
N THR A 11 56.24 44.75 -0.31
CA THR A 11 55.81 43.35 -0.24
C THR A 11 55.57 42.88 1.20
N PRO A 12 54.80 41.80 1.38
CA PRO A 12 55.18 40.79 2.36
C PRO A 12 55.25 39.38 1.77
N ARG A 13 56.46 38.79 1.81
CA ARG A 13 56.69 37.34 2.02
C ARG A 13 56.35 37.03 3.49
N CYS A 14 55.84 35.88 3.93
CA CYS A 14 56.27 34.48 3.75
C CYS A 14 55.08 33.59 4.15
N LEU A 15 54.65 32.63 3.32
CA LEU A 15 55.02 31.20 3.36
C LEU A 15 54.56 30.46 4.62
N ILE A 16 53.62 29.52 4.48
CA ILE A 16 53.86 28.06 4.62
C ILE A 16 52.96 27.30 3.61
N ARG A 17 53.60 26.50 2.75
CA ARG A 17 52.97 25.40 1.99
C ARG A 17 52.80 24.20 2.93
N GLY A 18 51.61 23.60 2.96
CA GLY A 18 51.38 22.23 3.40
C GLY A 18 50.58 21.49 2.31
N PRO A 19 50.92 20.24 1.98
CA PRO A 19 50.30 19.50 0.90
C PRO A 19 48.86 19.14 1.29
N PHE A 20 47.91 19.27 0.36
CA PHE A 20 46.65 18.55 0.47
C PHE A 20 47.01 17.06 0.56
N ASP A 21 46.71 16.49 1.72
CA ASP A 21 46.93 15.08 2.02
C ASP A 21 46.05 14.23 1.07
N PRO A 22 46.65 13.41 0.18
CA PRO A 22 45.89 12.54 -0.71
C PRO A 22 45.40 11.26 -0.02
N SER A 23 45.46 11.19 1.33
CA SER A 23 45.07 9.99 2.09
C SER A 23 43.74 10.10 2.85
N VAL A 24 42.97 11.19 2.68
CA VAL A 24 41.53 11.11 2.93
C VAL A 24 40.92 10.46 1.70
N SER A 25 40.78 9.14 1.73
CA SER A 25 39.78 8.46 0.92
C SER A 25 38.41 9.00 1.37
N LEU A 26 38.01 10.15 0.82
CA LEU A 26 36.60 10.43 0.60
C LEU A 26 36.14 9.24 -0.23
N SER A 27 35.51 8.26 0.41
CA SER A 27 34.53 7.46 -0.30
C SER A 27 33.66 8.50 -0.98
N LEU A 28 33.70 8.56 -2.32
CA LEU A 28 32.74 9.32 -3.11
C LEU A 28 31.35 8.83 -2.69
N SER A 29 30.78 9.42 -1.65
CA SER A 29 29.35 9.37 -1.42
C SER A 29 28.78 10.09 -2.63
N ALA A 30 28.22 9.32 -3.55
CA ALA A 30 27.52 9.88 -4.71
C ALA A 30 26.53 10.93 -4.20
N CYS A 31 26.53 12.11 -4.81
CA CYS A 31 25.57 13.13 -4.43
C CYS A 31 24.13 12.62 -4.65
N PRO A 32 23.18 13.04 -3.81
CA PRO A 32 21.78 12.61 -3.95
C PRO A 32 21.17 13.12 -5.26
N PRO A 33 20.04 12.54 -5.69
CA PRO A 33 19.20 13.16 -6.71
C PRO A 33 18.73 14.55 -6.27
N LEU A 34 18.61 15.47 -7.23
CA LEU A 34 18.06 16.79 -6.97
C LEU A 34 16.54 16.76 -6.75
N GLY A 35 15.88 15.71 -7.25
CA GLY A 35 14.46 15.44 -7.03
C GLY A 35 13.60 15.87 -8.20
N LEU A 36 13.99 15.48 -9.42
CA LEU A 36 13.13 15.59 -10.60
C LEU A 36 11.96 14.61 -10.47
N GLU A 37 12.21 13.37 -10.02
CA GLU A 37 11.17 12.36 -9.78
C GLU A 37 10.32 12.69 -8.54
N SER A 38 10.96 13.01 -7.42
CA SER A 38 10.28 13.38 -6.16
C SER A 38 9.63 14.76 -6.15
N LEU A 39 9.69 15.48 -7.29
CA LEU A 39 9.09 16.81 -7.51
C LEU A 39 9.66 17.93 -6.63
N ARG A 40 10.82 17.74 -5.98
CA ARG A 40 11.56 18.83 -5.30
C ARG A 40 12.06 19.90 -6.26
N VAL A 41 12.36 19.51 -7.51
CA VAL A 41 12.63 20.44 -8.60
C VAL A 41 11.31 20.90 -9.19
N ASP A 42 10.99 22.18 -9.07
CA ASP A 42 9.77 22.78 -9.60
C ASP A 42 9.76 22.83 -11.14
N ASP A 43 8.59 22.87 -11.77
CA ASP A 43 8.47 22.96 -13.23
C ASP A 43 9.14 24.23 -13.80
N SER A 44 9.18 25.32 -13.04
CA SER A 44 9.84 26.58 -13.44
C SER A 44 11.37 26.48 -13.49
N GLN A 45 11.95 25.48 -12.82
CA GLN A 45 13.39 25.19 -12.86
C GLN A 45 13.81 24.39 -14.10
N MET A 46 12.85 23.93 -14.91
CA MET A 46 13.12 23.11 -16.08
C MET A 46 12.83 23.87 -17.38
N ARG A 47 13.77 23.84 -18.33
CA ARG A 47 13.65 24.47 -19.65
C ARG A 47 14.12 23.54 -20.75
N ALA A 48 13.71 23.80 -21.98
CA ALA A 48 14.20 23.05 -23.13
C ALA A 48 14.41 23.94 -24.34
N SER A 49 15.25 23.49 -25.27
CA SER A 49 15.47 24.12 -26.58
C SER A 49 14.19 24.25 -27.40
N SER A 50 13.39 23.19 -27.39
CA SER A 50 12.11 23.07 -28.07
C SER A 50 11.32 21.90 -27.47
N TYR A 51 10.04 21.82 -27.76
CA TYR A 51 9.21 20.67 -27.43
C TYR A 51 8.07 20.54 -28.43
N GLU A 52 7.70 19.31 -28.78
CA GLU A 52 6.72 19.04 -29.85
C GLU A 52 5.32 19.57 -29.51
N ARG A 53 4.89 19.42 -28.26
CA ARG A 53 3.60 19.86 -27.73
C ARG A 53 3.66 19.99 -26.22
N THR A 54 2.68 20.66 -25.61
CA THR A 54 2.67 20.92 -24.15
C THR A 54 2.85 19.64 -23.32
N GLY A 55 2.15 18.55 -23.65
CA GLY A 55 2.29 17.27 -22.93
C GLY A 55 3.66 16.60 -23.04
N LEU A 56 4.55 17.10 -23.91
CA LEU A 56 5.93 16.65 -24.09
C LEU A 56 6.95 17.74 -23.72
N GLY A 57 6.55 18.70 -22.88
CA GLY A 57 7.39 19.81 -22.43
C GLY A 57 8.48 19.42 -21.43
N PRO A 58 9.37 20.37 -21.05
CA PRO A 58 10.48 20.12 -20.12
C PRO A 58 10.02 19.60 -18.75
N HIS A 59 8.85 20.05 -18.26
CA HIS A 59 8.24 19.58 -17.01
C HIS A 59 7.90 18.08 -16.98
N ARG A 60 7.96 17.41 -18.14
CA ARG A 60 7.76 15.96 -18.31
C ARG A 60 9.08 15.21 -18.48
N GLY A 61 10.22 15.91 -18.52
CA GLY A 61 11.56 15.30 -18.63
C GLY A 61 12.07 14.70 -17.32
N ARG A 62 11.18 14.22 -16.44
CA ARG A 62 11.49 13.73 -15.08
C ARG A 62 11.58 12.21 -15.08
N LEU A 63 12.53 11.66 -14.33
CA LEU A 63 12.70 10.22 -14.17
C LEU A 63 11.38 9.58 -13.72
N ASN A 64 11.09 8.39 -14.24
CA ASN A 64 9.92 7.56 -13.94
C ASN A 64 8.54 8.23 -14.14
N ILE A 65 8.43 9.42 -14.76
CA ILE A 65 7.12 10.01 -15.04
C ILE A 65 6.31 9.09 -15.96
N GLN A 66 5.05 8.85 -15.61
CA GLN A 66 4.14 8.00 -16.39
C GLN A 66 3.30 8.84 -17.36
N SER A 67 3.03 8.27 -18.53
CA SER A 67 2.10 8.84 -19.52
C SER A 67 0.65 8.54 -19.18
N GLY A 68 -0.26 9.40 -19.62
CA GLY A 68 -1.68 9.07 -19.73
C GLY A 68 -1.94 7.91 -20.72
N LEU A 69 -3.19 7.48 -20.78
CA LEU A 69 -3.62 6.35 -21.62
C LEU A 69 -3.74 6.72 -23.11
N GLU A 70 -3.96 7.99 -23.43
CA GLU A 70 -4.18 8.48 -24.79
C GLU A 70 -2.94 9.22 -25.30
N ASP A 71 -2.46 8.92 -26.52
CA ASP A 71 -1.33 9.67 -27.11
C ASP A 71 -1.78 11.07 -27.52
N GLY A 72 -0.94 12.07 -27.24
CA GLY A 72 -1.21 13.45 -27.60
C GLY A 72 -2.11 14.22 -26.63
N ASP A 73 -2.35 13.65 -25.45
CA ASP A 73 -3.02 14.34 -24.35
C ASP A 73 -2.11 15.40 -23.68
N LEU A 74 -2.59 16.02 -22.60
CA LEU A 74 -1.83 17.03 -21.86
C LEU A 74 -0.66 16.43 -21.05
N TYR A 75 -0.55 15.10 -20.94
CA TYR A 75 0.31 14.40 -19.98
C TYR A 75 1.01 13.18 -20.60
N ASP A 76 1.83 13.40 -21.64
CA ASP A 76 2.68 12.37 -22.21
C ASP A 76 3.92 12.06 -21.34
N GLY A 77 4.57 10.91 -21.53
CA GLY A 77 5.56 10.37 -20.59
C GLY A 77 7.03 10.76 -20.80
N ALA A 78 7.35 11.95 -21.32
CA ALA A 78 8.73 12.47 -21.42
C ALA A 78 8.77 13.95 -21.85
N TRP A 79 9.95 14.57 -21.78
CA TRP A 79 10.26 15.68 -22.68
C TRP A 79 10.64 15.15 -24.05
N CYS A 80 10.04 15.68 -25.12
CA CYS A 80 10.41 15.39 -26.51
C CYS A 80 10.62 16.66 -27.31
N ALA A 81 11.79 16.79 -27.95
CA ALA A 81 12.14 17.95 -28.74
C ALA A 81 11.30 18.06 -30.03
N ALA A 82 11.01 19.28 -30.47
CA ALA A 82 10.25 19.52 -31.70
C ALA A 82 11.06 19.20 -32.97
N ALA A 83 12.38 19.38 -32.91
CA ALA A 83 13.29 19.11 -34.02
C ALA A 83 14.19 17.91 -33.72
N ARG A 84 14.53 17.16 -34.78
CA ARG A 84 15.36 15.94 -34.72
C ARG A 84 16.79 16.24 -35.14
N ASP A 85 17.45 17.11 -34.40
CA ASP A 85 18.84 17.52 -34.62
C ASP A 85 19.64 17.49 -33.31
N ARG A 86 20.92 17.85 -33.39
CA ARG A 86 21.87 17.82 -32.25
C ARG A 86 21.91 19.11 -31.45
N ASP A 87 21.10 20.10 -31.81
CA ASP A 87 21.05 21.40 -31.14
C ASP A 87 20.03 21.41 -29.99
N GLN A 88 19.40 20.26 -29.72
CA GLN A 88 18.39 20.10 -28.69
C GLN A 88 19.00 19.94 -27.29
N TRP A 89 18.28 20.43 -26.28
CA TRP A 89 18.68 20.29 -24.88
C TRP A 89 17.50 20.35 -23.91
N LEU A 90 17.65 19.63 -22.80
CA LEU A 90 16.87 19.79 -21.56
C LEU A 90 17.78 20.44 -20.50
N GLU A 91 17.29 21.49 -19.85
CA GLU A 91 18.01 22.29 -18.87
C GLU A 91 17.34 22.19 -17.50
N VAL A 92 18.16 22.11 -16.45
CA VAL A 92 17.73 22.16 -15.05
C VAL A 92 18.52 23.25 -14.32
N ASP A 93 17.80 24.16 -13.66
CA ASP A 93 18.35 25.16 -12.73
C ASP A 93 18.34 24.60 -11.30
N ALA A 94 19.51 24.38 -10.70
CA ALA A 94 19.63 23.95 -9.30
C ALA A 94 19.35 25.09 -8.29
N LEU A 95 19.01 26.29 -8.76
CA LEU A 95 18.77 27.55 -8.04
C LEU A 95 19.99 28.13 -7.31
N ARG A 96 20.94 27.28 -6.92
CA ARG A 96 22.14 27.61 -6.14
C ARG A 96 23.36 26.86 -6.69
N PRO A 97 24.59 27.30 -6.38
CA PRO A 97 25.80 26.57 -6.71
C PRO A 97 25.75 25.12 -6.19
N THR A 98 25.87 24.18 -7.12
CA THR A 98 25.70 22.74 -6.88
C THR A 98 26.86 21.98 -7.51
N LEU A 99 27.45 21.06 -6.76
CA LEU A 99 28.44 20.11 -7.25
C LEU A 99 27.71 19.00 -7.99
N PHE A 100 27.64 19.08 -9.32
CA PHE A 100 27.05 18.03 -10.14
C PHE A 100 27.99 16.83 -10.25
N THR A 101 27.44 15.62 -10.08
CA THR A 101 28.20 14.35 -10.14
C THR A 101 27.73 13.41 -11.23
N GLY A 102 26.48 13.52 -11.68
CA GLY A 102 25.95 12.63 -12.72
C GLY A 102 24.54 13.00 -13.15
N VAL A 103 24.06 12.27 -14.15
CA VAL A 103 22.67 12.31 -14.62
C VAL A 103 22.21 10.87 -14.84
N VAL A 104 20.96 10.56 -14.50
CA VAL A 104 20.30 9.31 -14.87
C VAL A 104 19.34 9.62 -16.01
N LEU A 105 19.44 8.90 -17.13
CA LEU A 105 18.53 9.03 -18.27
C LEU A 105 17.58 7.84 -18.37
N GLN A 106 16.37 8.10 -18.85
CA GLN A 106 15.35 7.09 -19.17
C GLN A 106 14.62 7.50 -20.45
N GLY A 107 14.12 6.55 -21.24
CA GLY A 107 13.36 6.86 -22.46
C GLY A 107 11.91 7.24 -22.16
N ARG A 108 11.08 7.47 -23.19
CA ARG A 108 9.69 7.92 -23.02
C ARG A 108 8.77 6.81 -22.51
N SER A 109 8.02 7.08 -21.43
CA SER A 109 6.85 6.26 -21.08
C SER A 109 5.77 6.46 -22.13
N SER A 110 5.41 5.41 -22.86
CA SER A 110 4.28 5.42 -23.79
C SER A 110 3.92 3.99 -24.18
N ILE A 111 2.63 3.69 -24.24
CA ILE A 111 2.15 2.43 -24.84
C ILE A 111 2.04 2.53 -26.37
N TRP A 112 2.16 3.74 -26.93
CA TRP A 112 1.93 4.04 -28.35
C TRP A 112 3.22 4.28 -29.13
N SER A 113 4.26 4.76 -28.46
CA SER A 113 5.50 5.23 -29.10
C SER A 113 6.75 4.70 -28.42
N TRP A 114 7.83 4.58 -29.19
CA TRP A 114 9.13 4.06 -28.77
C TRP A 114 10.19 5.12 -29.02
N ASP A 115 10.51 5.92 -28.00
CA ASP A 115 11.43 7.04 -28.12
C ASP A 115 12.45 7.05 -26.98
N TRP A 116 13.74 7.14 -27.31
CA TRP A 116 14.82 7.30 -26.33
C TRP A 116 16.08 7.88 -26.95
N VAL A 117 16.88 8.54 -26.11
CA VAL A 117 18.22 9.03 -26.45
C VAL A 117 19.26 7.95 -26.17
N GLU A 118 20.12 7.68 -27.15
CA GLU A 118 21.14 6.62 -27.11
C GLU A 118 22.53 7.16 -26.73
N SER A 119 22.79 8.45 -26.97
CA SER A 119 23.99 9.13 -26.48
C SER A 119 23.76 10.62 -26.32
N TYR A 120 24.47 11.24 -25.36
CA TYR A 120 24.31 12.65 -25.03
C TYR A 120 25.62 13.28 -24.57
N LYS A 121 25.65 14.62 -24.57
CA LYS A 121 26.69 15.43 -23.93
C LYS A 121 26.06 16.23 -22.79
N LEU A 122 26.90 16.71 -21.88
CA LEU A 122 26.49 17.60 -20.80
C LEU A 122 27.16 18.96 -20.95
N GLN A 123 26.39 20.02 -20.74
CA GLN A 123 26.91 21.38 -20.61
C GLN A 123 26.53 21.95 -19.24
N LEU A 124 27.42 22.77 -18.69
CA LEU A 124 27.23 23.43 -17.40
C LEU A 124 27.31 24.94 -17.57
N SER A 125 26.63 25.67 -16.69
CA SER A 125 26.65 27.13 -16.65
C SER A 125 26.47 27.67 -15.23
N ASN A 126 26.99 28.87 -14.98
CA ASN A 126 26.76 29.62 -13.74
C ASN A 126 25.70 30.72 -13.91
N ASP A 127 25.40 31.13 -15.14
CA ASP A 127 24.60 32.32 -15.45
C ASP A 127 23.47 32.05 -16.46
N SER A 128 23.33 30.82 -16.97
CA SER A 128 22.43 30.39 -18.05
C SER A 128 22.73 30.98 -19.43
N GLU A 129 23.76 31.82 -19.57
CA GLU A 129 24.14 32.48 -20.82
C GLU A 129 25.42 31.87 -21.40
N THR A 130 26.45 31.71 -20.57
CA THR A 130 27.74 31.14 -20.94
C THR A 130 27.80 29.67 -20.57
N TRP A 131 27.96 28.81 -21.56
CA TRP A 131 27.94 27.35 -21.40
C TRP A 131 29.29 26.74 -21.74
N TRP A 132 29.73 25.77 -20.95
CA TRP A 132 30.90 24.94 -21.25
C TRP A 132 30.54 23.45 -21.22
N THR A 133 31.07 22.70 -22.18
CA THR A 133 30.85 21.25 -22.28
C THR A 133 31.72 20.50 -21.27
N VAL A 134 31.16 19.48 -20.63
CA VAL A 134 31.91 18.57 -19.76
C VAL A 134 32.96 17.81 -20.57
N LEU A 135 34.17 17.70 -20.03
CA LEU A 135 35.31 17.07 -20.70
C LEU A 135 35.71 15.76 -20.01
N ASP A 136 36.12 14.78 -20.82
CA ASP A 136 36.82 13.57 -20.40
C ASP A 136 38.21 13.54 -21.04
N GLY A 137 39.27 13.56 -20.23
CA GLY A 137 40.65 13.58 -20.72
C GLY A 137 40.97 14.73 -21.70
N GLY A 138 40.27 15.87 -21.58
CA GLY A 138 40.43 17.05 -22.45
C GLY A 138 39.65 17.01 -23.77
N ARG A 139 38.80 16.00 -23.98
CA ARG A 139 37.84 15.94 -25.10
C ARG A 139 36.42 16.07 -24.57
N GLU A 140 35.48 16.51 -25.40
CA GLU A 140 34.07 16.54 -25.01
C GLU A 140 33.60 15.15 -24.59
N ALA A 141 33.09 15.02 -23.38
CA ALA A 141 32.58 13.77 -22.85
C ALA A 141 31.27 13.41 -23.57
N VAL A 142 31.20 12.20 -24.13
CA VAL A 142 29.98 11.62 -24.71
C VAL A 142 29.55 10.47 -23.82
N PHE A 143 28.34 10.58 -23.27
CA PHE A 143 27.75 9.62 -22.36
C PHE A 143 26.87 8.64 -23.12
N GLU A 144 26.85 7.37 -22.68
CA GLU A 144 25.92 6.36 -23.18
C GLU A 144 24.53 6.59 -22.54
N GLY A 145 23.51 6.60 -23.38
CA GLY A 145 22.11 6.74 -22.99
C GLY A 145 21.37 5.40 -22.94
N ASN A 146 20.07 5.44 -23.18
CA ASN A 146 19.20 4.28 -23.09
C ASN A 146 19.24 3.41 -24.34
N ARG A 147 18.80 2.16 -24.17
CA ARG A 147 18.59 1.18 -25.25
C ARG A 147 17.12 0.73 -25.36
N ASN A 148 16.29 1.19 -24.44
CA ASN A 148 14.86 0.93 -24.35
C ASN A 148 14.19 2.07 -23.56
N PRO A 149 12.85 2.16 -23.53
CA PRO A 149 12.16 3.25 -22.86
C PRO A 149 12.18 3.22 -21.32
N GLU A 150 12.39 2.05 -20.72
CA GLU A 150 12.07 1.79 -19.31
C GLU A 150 13.29 1.79 -18.39
N THR A 151 14.43 1.27 -18.83
CA THR A 151 15.60 1.06 -17.97
C THR A 151 16.36 2.37 -17.73
N PRO A 152 16.48 2.84 -16.48
CA PRO A 152 17.32 3.99 -16.15
C PRO A 152 18.81 3.71 -16.41
N VAL A 153 19.55 4.69 -16.91
CA VAL A 153 20.97 4.58 -17.24
C VAL A 153 21.74 5.74 -16.60
N LEU A 154 22.70 5.40 -15.74
CA LEU A 154 23.57 6.35 -15.06
C LEU A 154 24.74 6.81 -15.95
N GLY A 155 24.89 8.11 -16.11
CA GLY A 155 26.09 8.76 -16.63
C GLY A 155 26.78 9.60 -15.57
N LEU A 156 27.87 9.09 -14.99
CA LEU A 156 28.70 9.82 -14.03
C LEU A 156 29.64 10.80 -14.74
N LEU A 157 29.70 12.04 -14.25
CA LEU A 157 30.67 13.02 -14.75
C LEU A 157 32.09 12.50 -14.48
N PRO A 158 33.01 12.58 -15.46
CA PRO A 158 34.41 12.19 -15.27
C PRO A 158 35.08 12.96 -14.11
N VAL A 159 34.69 14.23 -13.95
CA VAL A 159 35.11 15.09 -12.84
C VAL A 159 33.87 15.82 -12.31
N PRO A 160 33.50 15.62 -11.03
CA PRO A 160 32.45 16.41 -10.38
C PRO A 160 32.72 17.90 -10.51
N THR A 161 31.73 18.67 -10.94
CA THR A 161 31.92 20.08 -11.30
C THR A 161 30.86 20.95 -10.65
N VAL A 162 31.29 22.07 -10.05
CA VAL A 162 30.37 23.04 -9.45
C VAL A 162 29.82 23.95 -10.54
N ALA A 163 28.50 24.03 -10.63
CA ALA A 163 27.78 24.97 -11.47
C ALA A 163 26.38 25.23 -10.89
N ARG A 164 25.58 26.13 -11.49
CA ARG A 164 24.17 26.30 -11.11
C ARG A 164 23.23 25.58 -12.07
N PHE A 165 23.55 25.61 -13.36
CA PHE A 165 22.71 25.05 -14.41
C PHE A 165 23.40 23.86 -15.07
N ILE A 166 22.60 22.88 -15.47
CA ILE A 166 23.04 21.74 -16.27
C ILE A 166 22.12 21.57 -17.48
N ARG A 167 22.71 21.26 -18.64
CA ARG A 167 22.02 20.89 -19.88
C ARG A 167 22.40 19.48 -20.29
N ILE A 168 21.39 18.71 -20.66
CA ILE A 168 21.51 17.39 -21.30
C ILE A 168 21.28 17.60 -22.79
N ASN A 169 22.30 17.32 -23.61
CA ASN A 169 22.32 17.58 -25.05
C ASN A 169 22.35 16.26 -25.85
N PRO A 170 21.21 15.75 -26.35
CA PRO A 170 21.15 14.52 -27.13
C PRO A 170 22.04 14.56 -28.40
N GLN A 171 22.76 13.47 -28.67
CA GLN A 171 23.67 13.33 -29.82
C GLN A 171 23.19 12.27 -30.82
N THR A 172 22.67 11.17 -30.31
CA THR A 172 22.00 10.11 -31.06
C THR A 172 20.77 9.63 -30.30
N TRP A 173 19.79 9.10 -31.02
CA TRP A 173 18.53 8.60 -30.50
C TRP A 173 18.09 7.41 -31.36
N PHE A 174 17.11 6.67 -30.87
CA PHE A 174 16.58 5.51 -31.58
C PHE A 174 16.25 5.85 -33.04
N SER A 175 16.80 5.08 -33.99
CA SER A 175 16.74 5.43 -35.42
C SER A 175 15.32 5.58 -35.97
N ASN A 176 14.35 4.90 -35.36
CA ASN A 176 12.94 4.93 -35.76
C ASN A 176 12.08 5.84 -34.87
N GLY A 177 12.67 6.47 -33.84
CA GLY A 177 11.99 7.34 -32.89
C GLY A 177 12.39 8.81 -33.02
N THR A 178 12.18 9.55 -31.94
CA THR A 178 12.45 10.98 -31.80
C THR A 178 13.36 11.28 -30.62
N VAL A 179 13.75 12.55 -30.47
CA VAL A 179 14.58 13.01 -29.35
C VAL A 179 13.69 13.17 -28.12
N CYS A 180 13.54 12.09 -27.35
CA CYS A 180 12.81 12.08 -26.09
C CYS A 180 13.67 11.53 -24.96
N LEU A 181 13.58 12.15 -23.79
CA LEU A 181 14.16 11.63 -22.57
C LEU A 181 13.40 12.06 -21.32
N ARG A 182 13.57 11.25 -20.28
CA ARG A 182 13.30 11.50 -18.88
C ARG A 182 14.66 11.53 -18.16
N ALA A 183 14.79 12.31 -17.10
CA ALA A 183 16.06 12.43 -16.39
C ALA A 183 15.91 12.65 -14.88
N GLU A 184 16.95 12.28 -14.16
CA GLU A 184 17.26 12.73 -12.81
C GLU A 184 18.68 13.30 -12.79
N VAL A 185 18.93 14.32 -11.98
CA VAL A 185 20.23 14.98 -11.87
C VAL A 185 20.82 14.69 -10.50
N LEU A 186 22.08 14.26 -10.45
CA LEU A 186 22.78 13.99 -9.19
C LEU A 186 23.66 15.19 -8.82
N GLY A 187 23.46 15.76 -7.64
CA GLY A 187 24.21 16.94 -7.22
C GLY A 187 24.16 17.23 -5.72
N CYS A 188 25.26 17.74 -5.18
CA CYS A 188 25.35 18.16 -3.77
C CYS A 188 25.35 19.69 -3.70
N ARG A 189 24.60 20.25 -2.75
CA ARG A 189 24.71 21.67 -2.43
C ARG A 189 26.14 22.01 -2.01
N VAL A 190 26.69 23.09 -2.55
CA VAL A 190 27.98 23.63 -2.11
C VAL A 190 27.69 24.74 -1.09
N PRO A 191 28.30 24.73 0.10
CA PRO A 191 28.13 25.82 1.06
C PRO A 191 28.61 27.14 0.44
N ASP A 192 27.71 28.13 0.35
CA ASP A 192 28.04 29.48 -0.09
C ASP A 192 28.24 30.38 1.16
N PRO A 193 29.44 30.95 1.37
CA PRO A 193 29.72 31.82 2.52
C PRO A 193 28.86 33.09 2.58
N ASP A 194 28.31 33.54 1.45
CA ASP A 194 27.50 34.76 1.33
C ASP A 194 25.99 34.48 1.39
N ASP A 195 25.58 33.20 1.51
CA ASP A 195 24.19 32.78 1.61
C ASP A 195 23.67 32.96 3.04
N VAL A 196 22.95 34.07 3.25
CA VAL A 196 22.32 34.42 4.54
C VAL A 196 21.23 33.40 4.94
N ASP A 197 20.73 32.61 3.98
CA ASP A 197 19.75 31.53 4.16
C ASP A 197 20.39 30.13 4.21
N ALA A 198 21.72 30.01 4.32
CA ALA A 198 22.41 28.74 4.57
C ALA A 198 21.99 28.07 5.91
N SER A 199 21.14 28.74 6.68
CA SER A 199 20.52 28.27 7.92
C SER A 199 19.16 27.62 7.76
N ASP A 200 18.62 27.38 6.55
CA ASP A 200 17.55 26.40 6.39
C ASP A 200 18.20 25.02 6.27
N PRO A 201 18.36 24.26 7.38
CA PRO A 201 18.65 22.85 7.24
C PRO A 201 17.54 22.26 6.37
N ASP A 202 17.94 21.39 5.43
CA ASP A 202 17.04 20.40 4.83
C ASP A 202 16.11 19.93 5.96
N PRO A 203 14.77 20.09 5.87
CA PRO A 203 13.87 19.94 7.01
C PRO A 203 13.93 18.49 7.50
N GLY A 204 14.92 18.22 8.32
CA GLY A 204 15.13 16.94 8.96
C GLY A 204 14.00 16.75 9.95
N SER A 205 13.64 15.48 10.17
CA SER A 205 12.69 15.15 11.21
C SER A 205 13.22 15.62 12.57
N LYS A 206 12.30 16.11 13.42
CA LYS A 206 12.61 16.39 14.83
C LYS A 206 12.82 15.10 15.63
N ASP A 207 12.33 13.98 15.11
CA ASP A 207 12.45 12.68 15.72
C ASP A 207 13.79 12.05 15.33
N VAL A 208 14.55 11.60 16.32
CA VAL A 208 15.90 11.05 16.09
C VAL A 208 15.82 9.57 15.66
N LEU A 209 15.28 9.27 14.49
CA LEU A 209 15.08 7.88 14.00
C LEU A 209 16.19 7.43 13.03
N ASP A 210 16.29 6.13 12.77
CA ASP A 210 17.20 5.58 11.74
C ASP A 210 16.59 5.81 10.33
N PHE A 211 16.97 6.91 9.67
CA PHE A 211 16.52 7.27 8.32
C PHE A 211 17.53 6.82 7.27
N ARG A 212 17.27 5.66 6.67
CA ARG A 212 18.00 5.09 5.54
C ARG A 212 17.20 3.91 5.00
N HIS A 213 17.58 3.38 3.85
CA HIS A 213 17.02 2.12 3.36
C HIS A 213 17.64 0.93 4.09
N HIS A 214 16.78 0.03 4.55
CA HIS A 214 17.19 -1.16 5.30
C HIS A 214 17.08 -2.40 4.43
N ASP A 215 18.21 -3.03 4.10
CA ASP A 215 18.18 -4.38 3.51
C ASP A 215 17.44 -5.37 4.45
N TYR A 216 17.13 -6.58 3.98
CA TYR A 216 16.41 -7.57 4.78
C TYR A 216 17.12 -7.93 6.09
N SER A 217 18.45 -7.96 6.11
CA SER A 217 19.25 -8.23 7.31
C SER A 217 19.16 -7.07 8.30
N GLU A 218 19.25 -5.84 7.81
CA GLU A 218 19.21 -4.61 8.59
C GLU A 218 17.83 -4.31 9.13
N MET A 219 16.76 -4.52 8.34
CA MET A 219 15.38 -4.46 8.79
C MET A 219 15.18 -5.37 10.01
N ARG A 220 15.65 -6.62 9.92
CA ARG A 220 15.59 -7.57 11.04
C ARG A 220 16.38 -7.11 12.26
N LYS A 221 17.56 -6.52 12.07
CA LYS A 221 18.38 -5.97 13.17
C LYS A 221 17.67 -4.80 13.84
N LEU A 222 17.04 -3.91 13.08
CA LEU A 222 16.28 -2.78 13.59
C LEU A 222 15.06 -3.27 14.38
N MET A 223 14.26 -4.17 13.82
CA MET A 223 13.10 -4.74 14.52
C MET A 223 13.52 -5.43 15.83
N ARG A 224 14.64 -6.15 15.84
CA ARG A 224 15.21 -6.74 17.06
C ARG A 224 15.64 -5.68 18.05
N SER A 225 16.30 -4.62 17.60
CA SER A 225 16.74 -3.50 18.44
C SER A 225 15.56 -2.81 19.13
N VAL A 226 14.47 -2.55 18.41
CA VAL A 226 13.24 -1.99 19.00
C VAL A 226 12.65 -2.95 20.02
N ALA A 227 12.60 -4.25 19.73
CA ALA A 227 12.09 -5.25 20.66
C ALA A 227 12.95 -5.37 21.94
N ASP A 228 14.27 -5.31 21.81
CA ASP A 228 15.20 -5.30 22.94
C ASP A 228 15.07 -4.01 23.77
N GLN A 229 14.67 -2.88 23.16
CA GLN A 229 14.44 -1.60 23.84
C GLN A 229 13.09 -1.48 24.54
N CYS A 230 12.06 -2.17 24.04
CA CYS A 230 10.69 -2.14 24.54
C CYS A 230 10.09 -3.56 24.68
N PRO A 231 10.72 -4.47 25.46
CA PRO A 231 10.31 -5.87 25.52
C PRO A 231 8.91 -6.05 26.13
N ASP A 232 8.50 -5.14 27.02
CA ASP A 232 7.22 -5.22 27.72
C ASP A 232 6.02 -4.93 26.82
N ILE A 233 6.25 -4.23 25.70
CA ILE A 233 5.17 -3.81 24.80
C ILE A 233 5.33 -4.33 23.37
N THR A 234 6.35 -5.15 23.07
CA THR A 234 6.61 -5.60 21.70
C THR A 234 6.81 -7.10 21.59
N ARG A 235 6.42 -7.65 20.45
CA ARG A 235 6.71 -9.04 20.07
C ARG A 235 6.97 -9.14 18.58
N VAL A 236 8.15 -9.63 18.20
CA VAL A 236 8.46 -9.95 16.80
C VAL A 236 8.10 -11.40 16.51
N TYR A 237 7.30 -11.62 15.47
CA TYR A 237 6.97 -12.96 14.98
C TYR A 237 7.01 -13.01 13.46
N SER A 238 6.77 -14.18 12.87
CA SER A 238 6.73 -14.35 11.42
C SER A 238 5.46 -15.08 11.02
N ILE A 239 4.84 -14.60 9.94
CA ILE A 239 3.57 -15.13 9.39
C ILE A 239 3.80 -16.18 8.30
N GLY A 240 5.04 -16.37 7.85
CA GLY A 240 5.37 -17.26 6.75
C GLY A 240 6.73 -16.92 6.16
N ARG A 241 6.98 -17.45 4.97
CA ARG A 241 8.22 -17.20 4.22
C ARG A 241 7.88 -16.83 2.79
N SER A 242 8.71 -15.95 2.22
CA SER A 242 8.72 -15.64 0.80
C SER A 242 9.17 -16.85 -0.01
N PHE A 243 9.06 -16.75 -1.33
CA PHE A 243 9.52 -17.80 -2.23
C PHE A 243 11.01 -18.15 -2.05
N ARG A 244 11.90 -17.16 -1.86
CA ARG A 244 13.33 -17.40 -1.57
C ARG A 244 13.63 -17.70 -0.10
N GLY A 245 12.59 -17.96 0.71
CA GLY A 245 12.73 -18.43 2.09
C GLY A 245 12.94 -17.33 3.14
N ARG A 246 12.84 -16.05 2.77
CA ARG A 246 12.91 -14.92 3.71
C ARG A 246 11.64 -14.92 4.55
N LYS A 247 11.78 -14.90 5.87
CA LYS A 247 10.63 -14.77 6.79
C LYS A 247 9.94 -13.42 6.61
N LEU A 248 8.62 -13.43 6.50
CA LEU A 248 7.78 -12.25 6.57
C LEU A 248 7.60 -11.93 8.05
N TYR A 249 8.29 -10.89 8.53
CA TYR A 249 8.31 -10.50 9.95
C TYR A 249 7.23 -9.47 10.24
N VAL A 250 6.59 -9.61 11.39
CA VAL A 250 5.64 -8.65 11.92
C VAL A 250 6.13 -8.19 13.30
N MET A 251 6.03 -6.88 13.56
CA MET A 251 6.15 -6.34 14.91
C MET A 251 4.76 -6.13 15.50
N GLU A 252 4.46 -6.88 16.55
CA GLU A 252 3.32 -6.62 17.42
C GLU A 252 3.71 -5.55 18.46
N ILE A 253 2.84 -4.58 18.70
CA ILE A 253 2.97 -3.54 19.72
C ILE A 253 1.64 -3.44 20.50
N SER A 254 1.67 -3.74 21.80
CA SER A 254 0.52 -3.71 22.72
C SER A 254 1.04 -3.74 24.16
N ASP A 255 0.27 -3.32 25.15
CA ASP A 255 0.63 -3.46 26.56
C ASP A 255 0.61 -4.90 27.09
N GLN A 256 0.01 -5.85 26.35
CA GLN A 256 0.05 -7.29 26.63
C GLN A 256 0.41 -8.11 25.38
N PRO A 257 1.66 -8.03 24.91
CA PRO A 257 2.04 -8.64 23.65
C PRO A 257 1.87 -10.17 23.68
N GLY A 258 1.24 -10.66 22.64
CA GLY A 258 1.04 -12.06 22.31
C GLY A 258 -0.31 -12.65 22.70
N THR A 259 -1.17 -11.87 23.35
CA THR A 259 -2.50 -12.30 23.78
C THR A 259 -3.54 -11.29 23.34
N HIS A 260 -4.62 -11.76 22.72
CA HIS A 260 -5.78 -10.94 22.44
C HIS A 260 -6.52 -10.62 23.75
N GLN A 261 -6.81 -9.34 24.01
CA GLN A 261 -7.59 -8.90 25.18
C GLN A 261 -9.04 -8.61 24.80
N LEU A 262 -9.97 -9.05 25.65
CA LEU A 262 -11.39 -8.87 25.41
C LEU A 262 -11.76 -7.39 25.20
N GLY A 263 -12.26 -7.07 24.00
CA GLY A 263 -12.70 -5.74 23.60
C GLY A 263 -11.58 -4.79 23.15
N GLU A 264 -10.32 -5.25 23.11
CA GLU A 264 -9.19 -4.58 22.50
C GLU A 264 -9.18 -4.86 20.98
N PRO A 265 -9.36 -3.84 20.12
CA PRO A 265 -9.31 -4.04 18.67
C PRO A 265 -7.91 -4.37 18.19
N GLU A 266 -7.86 -5.22 17.16
CA GLU A 266 -6.65 -5.58 16.43
C GLU A 266 -6.52 -4.68 15.18
N PHE A 267 -5.38 -4.00 15.05
CA PHE A 267 -5.06 -3.14 13.90
C PHE A 267 -3.84 -3.68 13.16
N ARG A 268 -3.78 -3.52 11.82
CA ARG A 268 -2.54 -3.78 11.06
C ARG A 268 -2.17 -2.73 10.02
N TYR A 269 -0.87 -2.54 9.84
CA TYR A 269 -0.31 -1.94 8.62
C TYR A 269 0.50 -2.97 7.84
N VAL A 270 0.36 -2.94 6.52
CA VAL A 270 1.15 -3.76 5.59
C VAL A 270 1.89 -2.85 4.62
N ALA A 271 3.16 -3.10 4.38
CA ALA A 271 3.94 -2.37 3.39
C ALA A 271 4.81 -3.30 2.54
N GLY A 272 5.33 -2.76 1.44
CA GLY A 272 6.24 -3.46 0.55
C GLY A 272 5.61 -4.71 -0.06
N MET A 273 4.32 -4.65 -0.42
CA MET A 273 3.67 -5.67 -1.24
C MET A 273 4.28 -5.66 -2.65
N HIS A 274 4.47 -4.46 -3.21
CA HIS A 274 5.39 -4.23 -4.31
C HIS A 274 6.76 -3.89 -3.74
N GLY A 275 7.79 -4.66 -4.11
CA GLY A 275 9.10 -4.55 -3.46
C GLY A 275 9.82 -3.24 -3.74
N ASN A 276 9.55 -2.60 -4.88
CA ASN A 276 10.12 -1.30 -5.26
C ASN A 276 9.34 -0.10 -4.73
N GLU A 277 8.21 -0.31 -4.04
CA GLU A 277 7.43 0.75 -3.39
C GLU A 277 7.89 0.86 -1.92
N VAL A 278 9.02 1.52 -1.73
CA VAL A 278 9.89 1.39 -0.56
C VAL A 278 9.45 2.28 0.60
N LEU A 279 8.82 3.42 0.35
CA LEU A 279 8.56 4.41 1.40
C LEU A 279 7.73 3.81 2.56
N GLY A 280 6.69 3.04 2.25
CA GLY A 280 5.88 2.37 3.27
C GLY A 280 6.68 1.45 4.20
N ARG A 281 7.68 0.73 3.65
CA ARG A 281 8.56 -0.14 4.46
C ARG A 281 9.31 0.67 5.49
N GLU A 282 9.96 1.75 5.07
CA GLU A 282 10.78 2.58 5.95
C GLU A 282 9.92 3.34 6.96
N LEU A 283 8.75 3.86 6.56
CA LEU A 283 7.79 4.48 7.48
C LEU A 283 7.34 3.52 8.59
N LEU A 284 7.10 2.23 8.29
CA LEU A 284 6.76 1.27 9.33
C LEU A 284 7.93 0.99 10.28
N LEU A 285 9.17 0.95 9.79
CA LEU A 285 10.36 0.82 10.65
C LEU A 285 10.59 2.06 11.52
N ASN A 286 10.29 3.25 11.00
CA ASN A 286 10.32 4.50 11.75
C ASN A 286 9.20 4.55 12.80
N LEU A 287 7.99 4.11 12.44
CA LEU A 287 6.85 4.02 13.35
C LEU A 287 7.10 3.07 14.53
N MET A 288 7.73 1.92 14.29
CA MET A 288 8.16 0.99 15.35
C MET A 288 9.07 1.67 16.37
N GLN A 289 10.08 2.42 15.89
CA GLN A 289 10.99 3.16 16.76
C GLN A 289 10.27 4.28 17.51
N TYR A 290 9.43 5.04 16.81
CA TYR A 290 8.67 6.16 17.37
C TYR A 290 7.74 5.70 18.50
N LEU A 291 6.90 4.69 18.25
CA LEU A 291 5.96 4.17 19.25
C LEU A 291 6.68 3.66 20.50
N CYS A 292 7.79 2.92 20.34
CA CYS A 292 8.59 2.45 21.47
C CYS A 292 9.15 3.62 22.30
N ARG A 293 9.76 4.61 21.65
CA ARG A 293 10.41 5.74 22.34
C ARG A 293 9.39 6.65 23.02
N GLU A 294 8.32 6.99 22.33
CA GLU A 294 7.27 7.87 22.87
C GLU A 294 6.47 7.20 23.98
N PHE A 295 6.24 5.88 23.90
CA PHE A 295 5.66 5.12 25.01
C PHE A 295 6.54 5.21 26.26
N ARG A 296 7.86 4.99 26.10
CA ARG A 296 8.84 5.10 27.20
C ARG A 296 8.97 6.51 27.74
N ALA A 297 8.79 7.53 26.90
CA ALA A 297 8.76 8.94 27.30
C ALA A 297 7.46 9.32 28.03
N GLY A 298 6.45 8.45 28.05
CA GLY A 298 5.16 8.71 28.69
C GLY A 298 4.26 9.65 27.87
N ASN A 299 4.44 9.71 26.54
CA ASN A 299 3.56 10.47 25.67
C ASN A 299 2.13 9.92 25.77
N ARG A 300 1.20 10.73 26.29
CA ARG A 300 -0.17 10.28 26.61
C ARG A 300 -0.92 9.73 25.41
N ARG A 301 -0.69 10.25 24.21
CA ARG A 301 -1.35 9.78 22.99
C ARG A 301 -0.86 8.38 22.63
N VAL A 302 0.45 8.19 22.59
CA VAL A 302 1.08 6.89 22.25
C VAL A 302 0.83 5.85 23.33
N VAL A 303 0.95 6.20 24.61
CA VAL A 303 0.61 5.30 25.73
C VAL A 303 -0.81 4.81 25.58
N ARG A 304 -1.77 5.72 25.38
CA ARG A 304 -3.17 5.35 25.19
C ARG A 304 -3.37 4.46 23.97
N LEU A 305 -2.76 4.80 22.84
CA LEU A 305 -2.87 4.02 21.60
C LEU A 305 -2.39 2.58 21.80
N VAL A 306 -1.22 2.38 22.43
CA VAL A 306 -0.62 1.06 22.69
C VAL A 306 -1.37 0.26 23.77
N THR A 307 -1.99 0.92 24.75
CA THR A 307 -2.78 0.24 25.80
C THR A 307 -4.21 -0.10 25.40
N GLU A 308 -4.76 0.61 24.41
CA GLU A 308 -6.13 0.42 23.95
C GLU A 308 -6.20 -0.37 22.63
N THR A 309 -5.07 -0.64 21.97
CA THR A 309 -5.00 -1.23 20.63
C THR A 309 -3.87 -2.24 20.54
N ARG A 310 -4.15 -3.37 19.92
CA ARG A 310 -3.11 -4.33 19.56
C ARG A 310 -2.70 -4.12 18.11
N ILE A 311 -1.49 -3.58 17.93
CA ILE A 311 -0.99 -3.06 16.65
C ILE A 311 -0.05 -4.07 16.03
N HIS A 312 -0.23 -4.38 14.74
CA HIS A 312 0.63 -5.29 14.00
C HIS A 312 1.21 -4.62 12.75
N LEU A 313 2.54 -4.53 12.66
CA LEU A 313 3.24 -3.85 11.56
C LEU A 313 4.05 -4.84 10.73
N LEU A 314 3.65 -5.05 9.47
CA LEU A 314 4.36 -5.86 8.47
C LEU A 314 5.11 -4.93 7.49
N PRO A 315 6.41 -4.65 7.71
CA PRO A 315 7.16 -3.70 6.89
C PRO A 315 7.46 -4.19 5.47
N SER A 316 7.39 -5.50 5.21
CA SER A 316 7.70 -6.05 3.89
C SER A 316 6.98 -7.37 3.66
N MET A 317 5.90 -7.31 2.89
CA MET A 317 5.18 -8.48 2.40
C MET A 317 5.95 -9.21 1.28
N ASN A 318 6.62 -8.46 0.39
CA ASN A 318 7.48 -8.95 -0.68
C ASN A 318 8.97 -8.60 -0.42
N PRO A 319 9.62 -9.28 0.54
CA PRO A 319 11.04 -9.02 0.82
C PRO A 319 11.96 -9.49 -0.31
N ASP A 320 11.50 -10.36 -1.22
CA ASP A 320 12.33 -10.83 -2.34
C ASP A 320 12.42 -9.79 -3.45
N GLY A 321 11.29 -9.18 -3.85
CA GLY A 321 11.25 -8.08 -4.80
C GLY A 321 11.96 -6.83 -4.27
N TYR A 322 11.85 -6.55 -2.96
CA TYR A 322 12.57 -5.42 -2.34
C TYR A 322 14.08 -5.57 -2.51
N GLU A 323 14.64 -6.76 -2.31
CA GLU A 323 16.09 -6.96 -2.39
C GLU A 323 16.62 -6.81 -3.82
N GLU A 324 15.78 -7.09 -4.81
CA GLU A 324 16.08 -6.83 -6.21
C GLU A 324 16.15 -5.32 -6.49
N ALA A 325 15.12 -4.57 -6.11
CA ALA A 325 15.10 -3.11 -6.22
C ALA A 325 16.24 -2.45 -5.42
N TYR A 326 16.43 -2.86 -4.16
CA TYR A 326 17.47 -2.34 -3.26
C TYR A 326 18.87 -2.53 -3.84
N SER A 327 19.14 -3.66 -4.51
CA SER A 327 20.43 -3.93 -5.14
C SER A 327 20.77 -2.96 -6.28
N LYS A 328 19.77 -2.34 -6.89
CA LYS A 328 19.92 -1.31 -7.93
C LYS A 328 20.09 0.08 -7.32
N GLY A 329 19.37 0.37 -6.24
CA GLY A 329 19.28 1.70 -5.64
C GLY A 329 18.06 2.47 -6.12
N SER A 330 17.73 3.56 -5.41
CA SER A 330 16.55 4.40 -5.62
C SER A 330 16.39 4.85 -7.06
N GLU A 331 17.47 5.35 -7.67
CA GLU A 331 17.42 5.99 -8.99
C GLU A 331 17.44 4.98 -10.15
N LEU A 332 17.78 3.72 -9.88
CA LEU A 332 18.06 2.72 -10.92
C LEU A 332 17.12 1.52 -10.92
N ALA A 333 16.31 1.34 -9.88
CA ALA A 333 15.26 0.31 -9.88
C ALA A 333 14.17 0.59 -10.92
N GLY A 334 13.95 1.87 -11.28
CA GLY A 334 12.92 2.26 -12.22
C GLY A 334 11.50 1.88 -11.76
N TRP A 335 10.56 1.84 -12.70
CA TRP A 335 9.13 1.69 -12.37
C TRP A 335 8.69 0.27 -11.99
N ALA A 336 9.40 -0.77 -12.46
CA ALA A 336 8.94 -2.16 -12.41
C ALA A 336 9.93 -3.15 -11.76
N ASP A 337 11.24 -2.89 -11.74
CA ASP A 337 12.19 -3.88 -11.19
C ASP A 337 11.96 -4.03 -9.68
N GLY A 338 11.71 -5.26 -9.23
CA GLY A 338 11.38 -5.56 -7.83
C GLY A 338 9.91 -5.36 -7.44
N ARG A 339 9.03 -4.95 -8.37
CA ARG A 339 7.57 -4.87 -8.12
C ARG A 339 6.98 -6.25 -7.79
N TYR A 340 7.24 -7.22 -8.65
CA TYR A 340 6.66 -8.56 -8.58
C TYR A 340 7.33 -9.44 -7.50
N SER A 341 6.66 -10.52 -7.11
CA SER A 341 7.30 -11.57 -6.29
C SER A 341 8.47 -12.21 -7.04
N ALA A 342 9.27 -13.03 -6.36
CA ALA A 342 10.36 -13.78 -7.02
C ALA A 342 9.88 -14.75 -8.12
N GLU A 343 8.59 -15.06 -8.15
CA GLU A 343 7.93 -15.90 -9.16
C GLU A 343 7.35 -15.08 -10.34
N GLY A 344 7.48 -13.75 -10.30
CA GLY A 344 6.90 -12.85 -11.31
C GLY A 344 5.40 -12.61 -11.12
N ILE A 345 4.87 -12.83 -9.90
CA ILE A 345 3.44 -12.64 -9.58
C ILE A 345 3.26 -11.26 -8.95
N ASP A 346 2.26 -10.51 -9.42
CA ASP A 346 1.82 -9.29 -8.73
C ASP A 346 0.96 -9.69 -7.54
N LEU A 347 1.47 -9.45 -6.32
CA LEU A 347 0.79 -9.86 -5.10
C LEU A 347 -0.56 -9.15 -4.89
N ASN A 348 -0.76 -7.95 -5.47
CA ASN A 348 -2.04 -7.23 -5.41
C ASN A 348 -3.06 -7.68 -6.46
N HIS A 349 -2.72 -8.69 -7.27
CA HIS A 349 -3.65 -9.39 -8.15
C HIS A 349 -3.76 -10.88 -7.81
N ASN A 350 -3.25 -11.28 -6.64
CA ASN A 350 -3.07 -12.68 -6.29
C ASN A 350 -4.04 -13.19 -5.21
N PHE A 351 -4.81 -12.32 -4.55
CA PHE A 351 -5.85 -12.74 -3.61
C PHE A 351 -7.05 -13.34 -4.36
N PRO A 352 -7.86 -14.20 -3.71
CA PRO A 352 -9.09 -14.70 -4.33
C PRO A 352 -10.02 -13.55 -4.70
N ASP A 353 -10.47 -13.52 -5.95
CA ASP A 353 -11.49 -12.59 -6.40
C ASP A 353 -12.87 -13.00 -5.84
N LEU A 354 -13.20 -12.45 -4.67
CA LEU A 354 -14.47 -12.69 -4.00
C LEU A 354 -15.58 -11.76 -4.50
N ASN A 355 -15.22 -10.69 -5.22
CA ASN A 355 -16.16 -9.70 -5.77
C ASN A 355 -17.06 -10.37 -6.80
N ASN A 356 -16.46 -11.07 -7.78
CA ASN A 356 -17.21 -11.76 -8.81
C ASN A 356 -18.07 -12.89 -8.22
N ILE A 357 -17.59 -13.61 -7.20
CA ILE A 357 -18.40 -14.62 -6.50
C ILE A 357 -19.63 -13.98 -5.84
N MET A 358 -19.45 -12.82 -5.20
CA MET A 358 -20.55 -12.08 -4.56
C MET A 358 -21.57 -11.59 -5.60
N TRP A 359 -21.11 -10.97 -6.69
CA TRP A 359 -21.99 -10.39 -7.71
C TRP A 359 -22.70 -11.46 -8.54
N ASP A 360 -22.01 -12.52 -8.98
CA ASP A 360 -22.61 -13.65 -9.69
C ASP A 360 -23.73 -14.28 -8.86
N ALA A 361 -23.52 -14.39 -7.56
CA ALA A 361 -24.55 -14.86 -6.64
C ALA A 361 -25.76 -13.92 -6.56
N GLN A 362 -25.52 -12.61 -6.44
CA GLN A 362 -26.58 -11.60 -6.38
C GLN A 362 -27.43 -11.59 -7.67
N GLU A 363 -26.82 -11.87 -8.82
CA GLU A 363 -27.48 -11.89 -10.13
C GLU A 363 -28.21 -13.21 -10.42
N ASN A 364 -27.61 -14.36 -10.09
CA ASN A 364 -28.15 -15.67 -10.43
C ASN A 364 -29.21 -16.19 -9.44
N LEU A 365 -29.29 -15.63 -8.25
CA LEU A 365 -30.23 -16.08 -7.21
C LEU A 365 -31.42 -15.13 -7.16
N GLY A 366 -32.60 -15.61 -7.55
CA GLY A 366 -33.88 -14.93 -7.30
C GLY A 366 -34.22 -14.69 -5.81
N ASP A 367 -33.35 -15.09 -4.89
CA ASP A 367 -33.34 -14.71 -3.47
C ASP A 367 -31.93 -14.20 -3.08
N PRO A 368 -31.75 -12.87 -2.97
CA PRO A 368 -30.49 -12.22 -2.55
C PRO A 368 -29.95 -12.72 -1.19
N ARG A 369 -30.75 -13.43 -0.39
CA ARG A 369 -30.36 -13.96 0.93
C ARG A 369 -29.55 -15.24 0.89
N ARG A 370 -29.29 -15.83 -0.29
CA ARG A 370 -28.60 -17.11 -0.43
C ARG A 370 -27.07 -17.03 -0.42
N THR A 371 -26.49 -15.84 -0.61
CA THR A 371 -25.03 -15.64 -0.53
C THR A 371 -24.68 -14.76 0.64
N ALA A 372 -23.62 -15.13 1.35
CA ALA A 372 -23.16 -14.36 2.50
C ALA A 372 -22.60 -13.01 2.03
N ASN A 373 -23.02 -11.92 2.67
CA ASN A 373 -22.50 -10.57 2.43
C ASN A 373 -21.22 -10.27 3.23
N HIS A 374 -20.62 -11.29 3.86
CA HIS A 374 -19.44 -11.26 4.70
C HIS A 374 -18.86 -12.68 4.81
N TYR A 375 -17.55 -12.80 5.05
CA TYR A 375 -16.86 -14.10 5.16
C TYR A 375 -17.21 -15.03 3.99
N ILE A 376 -17.13 -14.50 2.77
CA ILE A 376 -17.32 -15.29 1.55
C ILE A 376 -16.21 -16.36 1.54
N PRO A 377 -16.54 -17.65 1.42
CA PRO A 377 -15.54 -18.72 1.52
C PRO A 377 -14.52 -18.62 0.39
N ILE A 378 -13.25 -18.89 0.72
CA ILE A 378 -12.19 -19.04 -0.29
C ILE A 378 -12.55 -20.21 -1.21
N PRO A 379 -12.51 -20.04 -2.54
CA PRO A 379 -12.81 -21.12 -3.47
C PRO A 379 -11.88 -22.32 -3.30
N GLU A 380 -12.42 -23.53 -3.45
CA GLU A 380 -11.63 -24.77 -3.32
C GLU A 380 -10.43 -24.81 -4.27
N TYR A 381 -10.59 -24.33 -5.52
CA TYR A 381 -9.51 -24.25 -6.50
C TYR A 381 -8.31 -23.42 -6.02
N TYR A 382 -8.55 -22.40 -5.20
CA TYR A 382 -7.51 -21.50 -4.70
C TYR A 382 -6.58 -22.19 -3.68
N THR A 383 -7.08 -23.25 -3.05
CA THR A 383 -6.34 -24.04 -2.04
C THR A 383 -5.61 -25.24 -2.62
N GLN A 384 -5.72 -25.50 -3.94
CA GLN A 384 -5.04 -26.61 -4.59
C GLN A 384 -3.54 -26.35 -4.71
N GLU A 385 -2.74 -27.42 -4.74
CA GLU A 385 -1.27 -27.32 -4.80
C GLU A 385 -0.77 -26.71 -6.12
N ASP A 386 -1.53 -26.84 -7.20
CA ASP A 386 -1.24 -26.31 -8.53
C ASP A 386 -1.79 -24.89 -8.76
N ALA A 387 -2.49 -24.31 -7.79
CA ALA A 387 -2.96 -22.94 -7.86
C ALA A 387 -1.79 -21.95 -7.86
N THR A 388 -1.80 -21.00 -8.79
CA THR A 388 -0.80 -19.92 -8.92
C THR A 388 -1.00 -18.85 -7.84
N VAL A 389 -0.74 -19.22 -6.59
CA VAL A 389 -0.79 -18.34 -5.43
C VAL A 389 0.62 -18.26 -4.85
N ALA A 390 1.11 -17.04 -4.63
CA ALA A 390 2.41 -16.81 -4.05
C ALA A 390 2.43 -17.21 -2.56
N PRO A 391 3.55 -17.71 -2.03
CA PRO A 391 3.66 -18.07 -0.61
C PRO A 391 3.44 -16.86 0.32
N GLU A 392 3.79 -15.65 -0.12
CA GLU A 392 3.52 -14.39 0.56
C GLU A 392 2.01 -14.16 0.74
N THR A 393 1.23 -14.34 -0.34
CA THR A 393 -0.24 -14.22 -0.32
C THR A 393 -0.86 -15.22 0.63
N ARG A 394 -0.44 -16.50 0.58
CA ARG A 394 -0.94 -17.54 1.50
C ARG A 394 -0.64 -17.21 2.96
N ALA A 395 0.56 -16.72 3.25
CA ALA A 395 0.96 -16.32 4.60
C ALA A 395 0.10 -15.18 5.14
N VAL A 396 -0.19 -14.18 4.31
CA VAL A 396 -1.05 -13.05 4.68
C VAL A 396 -2.50 -13.48 4.87
N ILE A 397 -3.05 -14.33 3.99
CA ILE A 397 -4.41 -14.88 4.14
C ILE A 397 -4.55 -15.64 5.47
N SER A 398 -3.60 -16.52 5.79
CA SER A 398 -3.60 -17.25 7.07
C SER A 398 -3.56 -16.27 8.25
N TRP A 399 -2.71 -15.25 8.16
CA TRP A 399 -2.59 -14.25 9.22
C TRP A 399 -3.88 -13.44 9.43
N MET A 400 -4.57 -13.08 8.34
CA MET A 400 -5.88 -12.40 8.38
C MET A 400 -6.98 -13.28 9.00
N GLN A 401 -6.87 -14.61 8.92
CA GLN A 401 -7.81 -15.56 9.52
C GLN A 401 -7.50 -15.82 11.01
N ASP A 402 -6.23 -15.74 11.40
CA ASP A 402 -5.76 -16.05 12.76
C ASP A 402 -6.00 -14.91 13.77
N VAL A 403 -6.02 -13.66 13.29
CA VAL A 403 -6.17 -12.45 14.14
C VAL A 403 -7.44 -11.70 13.73
N PRO A 404 -8.32 -11.31 14.69
CA PRO A 404 -9.57 -10.62 14.37
C PRO A 404 -9.35 -9.14 14.04
N PHE A 405 -8.63 -8.86 12.95
CA PHE A 405 -8.36 -7.49 12.48
C PHE A 405 -9.65 -6.71 12.23
N VAL A 406 -9.68 -5.48 12.73
CA VAL A 406 -10.81 -4.55 12.62
C VAL A 406 -10.54 -3.51 11.53
N LEU A 407 -9.34 -2.95 11.52
CA LEU A 407 -8.91 -1.91 10.59
C LEU A 407 -7.50 -2.20 10.09
N SER A 408 -7.27 -1.94 8.82
CA SER A 408 -5.98 -2.10 8.15
C SER A 408 -5.75 -1.02 7.10
N ALA A 409 -4.50 -0.80 6.76
CA ALA A 409 -4.13 -0.14 5.53
C ALA A 409 -2.88 -0.79 4.93
N ASN A 410 -2.84 -0.87 3.60
CA ASN A 410 -1.64 -1.25 2.88
C ASN A 410 -1.00 -0.03 2.22
N LEU A 411 0.33 0.04 2.28
CA LEU A 411 1.12 1.20 1.91
C LEU A 411 1.86 0.93 0.60
N HIS A 412 1.61 1.80 -0.39
CA HIS A 412 2.11 1.74 -1.75
C HIS A 412 2.82 3.04 -2.15
N GLY A 413 3.39 3.07 -3.34
CA GLY A 413 4.02 4.25 -3.92
C GLY A 413 3.87 4.29 -5.45
N GLY A 414 4.03 5.49 -5.99
CA GLY A 414 3.86 5.80 -7.41
C GLY A 414 2.79 6.85 -7.67
N GLU A 415 1.92 7.12 -6.69
CA GLU A 415 0.96 8.21 -6.73
C GLU A 415 0.82 8.85 -5.33
N LEU A 416 -0.06 9.85 -5.22
CA LEU A 416 -0.35 10.50 -3.94
C LEU A 416 -1.87 10.64 -3.73
N VAL A 417 -2.48 9.57 -3.23
CA VAL A 417 -3.93 9.39 -3.05
C VAL A 417 -4.23 8.27 -2.05
N VAL A 418 -5.41 8.29 -1.42
CA VAL A 418 -5.92 7.13 -0.67
C VAL A 418 -7.05 6.45 -1.43
N SER A 419 -6.80 5.22 -1.91
CA SER A 419 -7.79 4.39 -2.59
C SER A 419 -8.58 3.53 -1.59
N TYR A 420 -9.87 3.38 -1.81
CA TYR A 420 -10.76 2.58 -0.97
C TYR A 420 -11.67 1.63 -1.77
N PRO A 421 -12.12 0.51 -1.15
CA PRO A 421 -12.93 -0.50 -1.82
C PRO A 421 -14.22 0.01 -2.50
N PHE A 422 -14.75 -0.71 -3.49
CA PHE A 422 -14.09 -1.87 -4.13
C PHE A 422 -13.02 -1.42 -5.14
N ASP A 423 -11.97 -2.23 -5.27
CA ASP A 423 -10.94 -2.05 -6.30
C ASP A 423 -11.34 -2.71 -7.63
N CYS A 424 -12.15 -3.77 -7.58
CA CYS A 424 -12.65 -4.43 -8.78
C CYS A 424 -13.92 -3.73 -9.32
N THR A 425 -14.01 -3.59 -10.64
CA THR A 425 -15.20 -3.09 -11.35
C THR A 425 -16.23 -4.19 -11.59
N ARG A 426 -17.52 -3.84 -11.70
CA ARG A 426 -18.54 -4.80 -12.16
C ARG A 426 -18.37 -5.08 -13.65
N GLY A 427 -18.10 -6.34 -14.00
CA GLY A 427 -17.81 -6.73 -15.38
C GLY A 427 -16.40 -6.32 -15.83
N TRP A 428 -16.21 -6.10 -17.14
CA TRP A 428 -14.89 -5.87 -17.75
C TRP A 428 -14.60 -4.39 -18.04
N THR A 429 -15.31 -3.46 -17.41
CA THR A 429 -15.08 -2.02 -17.58
C THR A 429 -13.74 -1.63 -16.93
N PRO A 430 -12.83 -0.91 -17.60
CA PRO A 430 -11.53 -0.57 -17.00
C PRO A 430 -11.62 0.38 -15.79
N GLN A 431 -12.60 1.28 -15.79
CA GLN A 431 -12.81 2.32 -14.78
C GLN A 431 -14.31 2.54 -14.54
N GLU A 432 -14.78 2.25 -13.33
CA GLU A 432 -16.15 2.52 -12.89
C GLU A 432 -16.25 2.51 -11.36
N ALA A 433 -16.95 3.49 -10.79
CA ALA A 433 -17.17 3.54 -9.35
C ALA A 433 -17.99 2.35 -8.85
N THR A 434 -17.41 1.58 -7.93
CA THR A 434 -18.01 0.37 -7.35
C THR A 434 -18.06 0.47 -5.82
N PRO A 435 -19.04 1.22 -5.28
CA PRO A 435 -19.12 1.46 -3.84
C PRO A 435 -19.46 0.19 -3.05
N THR A 436 -18.91 0.08 -1.85
CA THR A 436 -19.30 -0.95 -0.88
C THR A 436 -20.58 -0.58 -0.12
N ALA A 437 -21.13 -1.52 0.65
CA ALA A 437 -22.20 -1.22 1.60
C ALA A 437 -21.77 -0.25 2.72
N ASP A 438 -20.47 -0.06 2.93
CA ASP A 438 -19.86 0.81 3.93
C ASP A 438 -19.12 2.00 3.30
N ASP A 439 -19.45 2.39 2.05
CA ASP A 439 -18.78 3.46 1.27
C ASP A 439 -18.61 4.76 2.06
N ALA A 440 -19.66 5.21 2.77
CA ALA A 440 -19.60 6.43 3.55
C ALA A 440 -18.56 6.38 4.69
N PHE A 441 -18.29 5.20 5.24
CA PHE A 441 -17.26 5.02 6.26
C PHE A 441 -15.88 4.87 5.63
N PHE A 442 -15.74 4.17 4.50
CA PHE A 442 -14.48 4.10 3.76
C PHE A 442 -14.00 5.47 3.29
N ARG A 443 -14.91 6.33 2.80
CA ARG A 443 -14.58 7.71 2.44
C ARG A 443 -14.10 8.52 3.64
N TRP A 444 -14.66 8.29 4.83
CA TRP A 444 -14.18 8.88 6.08
C TRP A 444 -12.77 8.39 6.42
N LEU A 445 -12.53 7.08 6.37
CA LEU A 445 -11.21 6.49 6.62
C LEU A 445 -10.16 7.06 5.67
N ALA A 446 -10.45 7.06 4.36
CA ALA A 446 -9.55 7.61 3.35
C ALA A 446 -9.26 9.10 3.60
N SER A 447 -10.30 9.88 3.90
CA SER A 447 -10.16 11.31 4.21
C SER A 447 -9.34 11.55 5.46
N SER A 448 -9.43 10.68 6.48
CA SER A 448 -8.70 10.85 7.75
C SER A 448 -7.17 10.79 7.56
N TYR A 449 -6.71 9.97 6.62
CA TYR A 449 -5.30 9.92 6.23
C TYR A 449 -4.98 11.09 5.29
N ALA A 450 -5.73 11.24 4.20
CA ALA A 450 -5.44 12.20 3.14
C ALA A 450 -5.41 13.67 3.61
N SER A 451 -6.32 14.04 4.51
CA SER A 451 -6.42 15.41 5.02
C SER A 451 -5.40 15.78 6.10
N THR A 452 -4.70 14.80 6.66
CA THR A 452 -3.67 15.01 7.69
C THR A 452 -2.24 14.88 7.14
N HIS A 453 -2.11 14.37 5.91
CA HIS A 453 -0.83 14.23 5.24
C HIS A 453 -0.39 15.57 4.66
N LEU A 454 0.83 16.03 4.99
CA LEU A 454 1.26 17.40 4.70
C LEU A 454 1.24 17.75 3.21
N VAL A 455 1.82 16.89 2.35
CA VAL A 455 1.88 17.14 0.89
C VAL A 455 0.56 16.80 0.20
N MET A 456 -0.05 15.64 0.48
CA MET A 456 -1.32 15.22 -0.13
C MET A 456 -2.44 16.25 0.11
N ALA A 457 -2.51 16.87 1.30
CA ALA A 457 -3.50 17.89 1.62
C ALA A 457 -3.20 19.28 1.04
N ASP A 458 -2.00 19.51 0.49
CA ASP A 458 -1.60 20.80 -0.06
C ASP A 458 -2.32 21.06 -1.40
N PRO A 459 -3.17 22.11 -1.50
CA PRO A 459 -3.83 22.46 -2.76
C PRO A 459 -2.85 22.99 -3.82
N ALA A 460 -1.65 23.43 -3.44
CA ALA A 460 -0.64 23.95 -4.34
C ALA A 460 0.32 22.87 -4.88
N ARG A 461 0.18 21.61 -4.45
CA ARG A 461 1.07 20.52 -4.89
C ARG A 461 0.97 20.29 -6.41
N ARG A 462 2.08 19.86 -7.00
CA ARG A 462 2.10 19.36 -8.38
C ARG A 462 1.49 17.95 -8.44
N LEU A 463 0.85 17.64 -9.56
CA LEU A 463 0.44 16.28 -9.94
C LEU A 463 1.66 15.35 -9.97
N CYS A 464 1.52 14.05 -9.69
CA CYS A 464 2.62 13.11 -9.90
C CYS A 464 2.83 12.87 -11.40
N HIS A 465 1.81 12.29 -12.03
CA HIS A 465 1.86 11.86 -13.43
C HIS A 465 0.79 12.55 -14.27
N TYR A 466 -0.40 12.00 -14.39
CA TYR A 466 -1.43 12.49 -15.31
C TYR A 466 -2.81 12.66 -14.66
N GLU A 467 -3.07 11.97 -13.55
CA GLU A 467 -4.36 11.98 -12.87
C GLU A 467 -4.40 13.06 -11.77
N ASP A 468 -5.47 13.86 -11.75
CA ASP A 468 -5.68 14.89 -10.72
C ASP A 468 -6.60 14.41 -9.61
N PHE A 469 -6.02 13.81 -8.57
CA PHE A 469 -6.79 13.37 -7.41
C PHE A 469 -7.30 14.51 -6.52
N GLN A 470 -6.83 15.76 -6.68
CA GLN A 470 -7.30 16.87 -5.85
C GLN A 470 -8.78 17.18 -6.13
N VAL A 471 -9.26 16.93 -7.36
CA VAL A 471 -10.69 17.07 -7.70
C VAL A 471 -11.59 16.10 -6.92
N HIS A 472 -11.00 15.05 -6.36
CA HIS A 472 -11.65 14.05 -5.51
C HIS A 472 -11.29 14.18 -4.03
N ASN A 473 -10.71 15.32 -3.61
CA ASN A 473 -10.17 15.54 -2.26
C ASN A 473 -9.09 14.51 -1.86
N ASN A 474 -8.29 14.06 -2.82
CA ASN A 474 -7.19 13.11 -2.65
C ASN A 474 -7.63 11.72 -2.12
N ILE A 475 -8.89 11.35 -2.36
CA ILE A 475 -9.41 10.01 -2.12
C ILE A 475 -10.08 9.50 -3.38
N ILE A 476 -10.06 8.19 -3.63
CA ILE A 476 -10.72 7.61 -4.79
C ILE A 476 -11.24 6.20 -4.50
N ASN A 477 -12.36 5.82 -5.11
CA ASN A 477 -12.77 4.42 -5.13
C ASN A 477 -11.86 3.66 -6.09
N GLY A 478 -11.31 2.52 -5.70
CA GLY A 478 -10.32 1.79 -6.50
C GLY A 478 -10.80 1.47 -7.90
N GLY A 479 -12.01 0.91 -8.04
CA GLY A 479 -12.60 0.61 -9.35
C GLY A 479 -12.83 1.86 -10.22
N ALA A 480 -13.06 3.02 -9.62
CA ALA A 480 -13.16 4.29 -10.35
C ALA A 480 -11.80 4.77 -10.91
N TRP A 481 -10.70 4.42 -10.24
CA TRP A 481 -9.35 4.75 -10.69
C TRP A 481 -8.84 3.77 -11.73
N HIS A 482 -8.81 2.48 -11.39
CA HIS A 482 -8.52 1.37 -12.31
C HIS A 482 -8.90 0.04 -11.65
N THR A 483 -9.44 -0.89 -12.43
CA THR A 483 -9.88 -2.18 -11.92
C THR A 483 -8.71 -3.07 -11.46
N VAL A 484 -8.76 -3.55 -10.21
CA VAL A 484 -7.77 -4.49 -9.63
C VAL A 484 -8.49 -5.72 -9.08
N PRO A 485 -8.80 -6.72 -9.91
CA PRO A 485 -9.33 -7.99 -9.41
C PRO A 485 -8.26 -8.74 -8.61
N GLY A 486 -8.67 -9.36 -7.51
CA GLY A 486 -7.78 -10.10 -6.61
C GLY A 486 -6.91 -9.21 -5.72
N SER A 487 -7.40 -8.01 -5.38
CA SER A 487 -6.73 -7.10 -4.45
C SER A 487 -6.82 -7.55 -3.00
N MET A 488 -5.83 -7.15 -2.20
CA MET A 488 -5.81 -7.43 -0.76
C MET A 488 -6.90 -6.67 0.01
N ASN A 489 -7.26 -5.47 -0.45
CA ASN A 489 -8.31 -4.64 0.15
C ASN A 489 -9.66 -5.34 0.10
N ASP A 490 -10.08 -5.71 -1.10
CA ASP A 490 -11.39 -6.30 -1.36
C ASP A 490 -11.49 -7.66 -0.66
N PHE A 491 -10.40 -8.44 -0.66
CA PHE A 491 -10.32 -9.68 0.10
C PHE A 491 -10.49 -9.47 1.61
N SER A 492 -9.82 -8.46 2.19
CA SER A 492 -9.93 -8.14 3.62
C SER A 492 -11.38 -7.87 4.00
N TYR A 493 -12.08 -7.06 3.22
CA TYR A 493 -13.48 -6.70 3.46
C TYR A 493 -14.45 -7.87 3.23
N LEU A 494 -14.27 -8.65 2.16
CA LEU A 494 -15.22 -9.70 1.79
C LEU A 494 -15.02 -11.02 2.57
N HIS A 495 -13.79 -11.32 3.00
CA HIS A 495 -13.47 -12.57 3.69
C HIS A 495 -13.38 -12.44 5.22
N THR A 496 -13.15 -11.24 5.75
CA THR A 496 -12.92 -11.02 7.20
C THR A 496 -13.82 -9.92 7.76
N ASN A 497 -13.54 -9.45 8.99
CA ASN A 497 -14.15 -8.24 9.54
C ASN A 497 -13.38 -6.95 9.20
N CYS A 498 -12.18 -7.09 8.63
CA CYS A 498 -11.20 -6.01 8.54
C CYS A 498 -11.57 -5.04 7.41
N PHE A 499 -11.68 -3.76 7.74
CA PHE A 499 -11.78 -2.71 6.72
C PHE A 499 -10.36 -2.32 6.31
N GLU A 500 -10.02 -2.42 5.03
CA GLU A 500 -8.69 -2.09 4.52
C GLU A 500 -8.79 -1.03 3.41
N VAL A 501 -7.82 -0.10 3.40
CA VAL A 501 -7.63 0.88 2.33
C VAL A 501 -6.20 0.79 1.79
N THR A 502 -5.96 1.29 0.58
CA THR A 502 -4.63 1.47 -0.01
C THR A 502 -4.21 2.93 0.09
N VAL A 503 -3.01 3.17 0.60
CA VAL A 503 -2.43 4.51 0.70
C VAL A 503 -1.23 4.59 -0.24
N GLU A 504 -1.34 5.45 -1.26
CA GLU A 504 -0.22 5.83 -2.14
C GLU A 504 0.52 7.01 -1.49
N LEU A 505 1.76 6.76 -1.07
CA LEU A 505 2.50 7.64 -0.16
C LEU A 505 3.31 8.73 -0.85
N SER A 506 3.74 8.50 -2.09
CA SER A 506 4.70 9.37 -2.80
C SER A 506 4.69 9.09 -4.30
N CYS A 507 4.96 10.11 -5.11
CA CYS A 507 5.13 9.97 -6.56
C CYS A 507 6.34 9.10 -6.90
N ASP A 508 7.44 9.27 -6.16
CA ASP A 508 8.63 8.43 -6.25
C ASP A 508 8.37 7.12 -5.50
N LYS A 509 8.47 5.98 -6.19
CA LYS A 509 8.28 4.65 -5.57
C LYS A 509 9.39 4.30 -4.60
N PHE A 510 10.61 4.73 -4.91
CA PHE A 510 11.81 4.44 -4.14
C PHE A 510 12.56 5.75 -3.86
N PRO A 511 12.00 6.63 -3.01
CA PRO A 511 12.61 7.93 -2.71
C PRO A 511 13.99 7.74 -2.09
N HIS A 512 14.95 8.57 -2.49
CA HIS A 512 16.32 8.47 -2.00
C HIS A 512 16.39 8.65 -0.47
N ALA A 513 17.41 8.04 0.17
CA ALA A 513 17.54 8.02 1.62
C ALA A 513 17.56 9.41 2.30
N SER A 514 18.05 10.44 1.60
CA SER A 514 18.03 11.84 2.07
C SER A 514 16.62 12.42 2.20
N GLU A 515 15.62 11.81 1.56
CA GLU A 515 14.25 12.27 1.55
C GLU A 515 13.40 11.70 2.69
N LEU A 516 13.81 10.55 3.23
CA LEU A 516 13.06 9.82 4.27
C LEU A 516 12.71 10.65 5.52
N PRO A 517 13.57 11.55 6.04
CA PRO A 517 13.19 12.38 7.19
C PRO A 517 11.99 13.30 6.92
N ALA A 518 11.93 13.88 5.71
CA ALA A 518 10.83 14.75 5.32
C ALA A 518 9.57 13.91 5.06
N GLU A 519 9.70 12.75 4.41
CA GLU A 519 8.57 11.85 4.18
C GLU A 519 7.97 11.29 5.47
N TRP A 520 8.79 11.09 6.50
CA TRP A 520 8.31 10.76 7.83
C TRP A 520 7.45 11.89 8.42
N GLU A 521 7.88 13.14 8.34
CA GLU A 521 7.07 14.27 8.83
C GLU A 521 5.78 14.44 8.01
N ASN A 522 5.82 14.15 6.71
CA ASN A 522 4.63 14.17 5.85
C ASN A 522 3.55 13.17 6.29
N ASN A 523 3.97 12.01 6.80
CA ASN A 523 3.09 10.85 7.05
C ASN A 523 2.81 10.55 8.52
N LYS A 524 3.69 10.97 9.46
CA LYS A 524 3.63 10.60 10.88
C LYS A 524 2.25 10.85 11.50
N GLU A 525 1.67 12.03 11.29
CA GLU A 525 0.37 12.36 11.84
C GLU A 525 -0.74 11.51 11.21
N SER A 526 -0.70 11.31 9.90
CA SER A 526 -1.66 10.47 9.17
C SER A 526 -1.65 9.02 9.63
N LEU A 527 -0.47 8.43 9.84
CA LEU A 527 -0.32 7.08 10.37
C LEU A 527 -0.96 6.94 11.76
N LEU A 528 -0.74 7.92 12.64
CA LEU A 528 -1.31 7.91 14.00
C LEU A 528 -2.83 8.12 13.99
N VAL A 529 -3.32 9.14 13.26
CA VAL A 529 -4.75 9.46 13.16
C VAL A 529 -5.53 8.31 12.53
N TYR A 530 -4.97 7.67 11.50
CA TYR A 530 -5.61 6.53 10.86
C TYR A 530 -5.74 5.33 11.80
N MET A 531 -4.68 4.98 12.53
CA MET A 531 -4.75 3.94 13.58
C MET A 531 -5.82 4.24 14.62
N GLU A 532 -5.94 5.49 15.05
CA GLU A 532 -6.95 5.92 16.01
C GLU A 532 -8.39 5.71 15.51
N GLN A 533 -8.63 5.60 14.19
CA GLN A 533 -9.96 5.34 13.65
C GLN A 533 -10.50 3.94 13.99
N VAL A 534 -9.65 2.99 14.40
CA VAL A 534 -10.08 1.65 14.84
C VAL A 534 -11.02 1.71 16.07
N HIS A 535 -10.99 2.83 16.79
CA HIS A 535 -11.81 3.12 17.96
C HIS A 535 -13.14 3.83 17.63
N ARG A 536 -13.59 3.83 16.38
CA ARG A 536 -14.89 4.40 15.99
C ARG A 536 -15.99 3.34 15.85
N GLY A 537 -17.23 3.81 15.80
CA GLY A 537 -18.40 2.95 15.66
C GLY A 537 -18.85 2.33 16.99
N ILE A 538 -19.21 1.05 16.95
CA ILE A 538 -19.67 0.30 18.13
C ILE A 538 -18.76 -0.89 18.39
N LYS A 539 -18.61 -1.26 19.66
CA LYS A 539 -18.00 -2.54 20.05
C LYS A 539 -18.81 -3.20 21.16
N GLY A 540 -18.61 -4.48 21.42
CA GLY A 540 -19.30 -5.14 22.53
C GLY A 540 -19.04 -6.63 22.56
N VAL A 541 -19.72 -7.34 23.46
CA VAL A 541 -19.61 -8.78 23.62
C VAL A 541 -20.97 -9.45 23.45
N VAL A 542 -21.02 -10.48 22.61
CA VAL A 542 -22.18 -11.37 22.46
C VAL A 542 -22.03 -12.53 23.46
N ARG A 543 -22.89 -12.57 24.47
CA ARG A 543 -22.82 -13.54 25.57
C ARG A 543 -23.99 -14.51 25.59
N ASP A 544 -23.73 -15.73 26.04
CA ASP A 544 -24.77 -16.68 26.41
C ASP A 544 -25.48 -16.22 27.69
N LYS A 545 -26.82 -16.19 27.66
CA LYS A 545 -27.64 -15.74 28.81
C LYS A 545 -27.39 -16.53 30.09
N THR A 546 -27.15 -17.83 29.98
CA THR A 546 -26.99 -18.76 31.09
C THR A 546 -25.53 -18.88 31.53
N THR A 547 -24.60 -19.16 30.61
CA THR A 547 -23.20 -19.40 30.98
C THR A 547 -22.37 -18.12 31.12
N LYS A 548 -22.88 -16.98 30.61
CA LYS A 548 -22.18 -15.68 30.55
C LYS A 548 -20.90 -15.66 29.70
N ARG A 549 -20.50 -16.80 29.13
CA ARG A 549 -19.37 -16.91 28.20
C ARG A 549 -19.69 -16.20 26.88
N GLY A 550 -18.66 -15.72 26.23
CA GLY A 550 -18.72 -15.22 24.86
C GLY A 550 -19.21 -16.28 23.88
N ILE A 551 -19.88 -15.83 22.83
CA ILE A 551 -20.32 -16.66 21.71
C ILE A 551 -19.47 -16.24 20.50
N ALA A 552 -18.56 -17.12 20.10
CA ALA A 552 -17.78 -16.95 18.87
C ALA A 552 -18.67 -17.06 17.62
N ASP A 553 -18.26 -16.42 16.54
CA ASP A 553 -18.92 -16.46 15.23
C ASP A 553 -20.40 -16.03 15.25
N ALA A 554 -20.80 -15.25 16.26
CA ALA A 554 -22.09 -14.60 16.23
C ALA A 554 -22.08 -13.52 15.14
N VAL A 555 -23.13 -13.44 14.35
CA VAL A 555 -23.30 -12.45 13.29
C VAL A 555 -23.90 -11.19 13.89
N ILE A 556 -23.24 -10.05 13.70
CA ILE A 556 -23.73 -8.72 14.05
C ILE A 556 -24.16 -8.02 12.77
N ARG A 557 -25.47 -7.81 12.64
CA ARG A 557 -26.12 -7.17 11.50
C ARG A 557 -26.57 -5.76 11.84
N VAL A 558 -26.27 -4.81 10.96
CA VAL A 558 -26.83 -3.46 10.98
C VAL A 558 -27.92 -3.40 9.90
N GLU A 559 -29.16 -3.06 10.26
CA GLU A 559 -30.31 -3.24 9.35
C GLU A 559 -30.19 -2.52 7.99
N ASP A 560 -29.48 -1.39 7.93
CA ASP A 560 -29.31 -0.58 6.71
C ASP A 560 -27.96 -0.76 6.01
N HIS A 561 -27.14 -1.75 6.42
CA HIS A 561 -25.85 -2.04 5.78
C HIS A 561 -25.83 -3.49 5.31
N ASP A 562 -25.63 -3.71 4.01
CA ASP A 562 -25.55 -5.05 3.43
C ASP A 562 -24.13 -5.63 3.53
N HIS A 563 -23.59 -5.61 4.74
CA HIS A 563 -22.32 -6.23 5.11
C HIS A 563 -22.34 -6.51 6.62
N ASP A 564 -22.51 -7.77 7.02
CA ASP A 564 -22.49 -8.15 8.44
C ASP A 564 -21.04 -8.40 8.93
N ILE A 565 -20.82 -8.48 10.24
CA ILE A 565 -19.54 -8.91 10.83
C ILE A 565 -19.74 -10.11 11.76
N ARG A 566 -18.64 -10.74 12.17
CA ARG A 566 -18.63 -11.84 13.16
C ARG A 566 -17.93 -11.44 14.46
N SER A 567 -18.41 -11.96 15.58
CA SER A 567 -17.67 -11.91 16.84
C SER A 567 -16.46 -12.84 16.84
N ALA A 568 -15.38 -12.40 17.49
CA ALA A 568 -14.16 -13.16 17.71
C ALA A 568 -14.38 -14.30 18.73
N ALA A 569 -13.30 -15.03 19.04
CA ALA A 569 -13.35 -16.25 19.86
C ALA A 569 -13.99 -16.05 21.25
N ASP A 570 -13.76 -14.89 21.88
CA ASP A 570 -14.33 -14.54 23.19
C ASP A 570 -15.68 -13.79 23.09
N GLY A 571 -16.26 -13.76 21.89
CA GLY A 571 -17.57 -13.21 21.60
C GLY A 571 -17.61 -11.69 21.47
N ASP A 572 -16.48 -11.02 21.60
CA ASP A 572 -16.32 -9.60 21.31
C ASP A 572 -16.33 -9.30 19.82
N TYR A 573 -16.73 -8.08 19.48
CA TYR A 573 -16.84 -7.61 18.11
C TYR A 573 -16.63 -6.10 18.05
N TRP A 574 -16.25 -5.61 16.87
CA TRP A 574 -16.09 -4.19 16.54
C TRP A 574 -16.76 -3.93 15.20
N ARG A 575 -17.71 -3.01 15.17
CA ARG A 575 -18.38 -2.57 13.94
C ARG A 575 -18.13 -1.09 13.75
N LEU A 576 -17.25 -0.79 12.80
CA LEU A 576 -16.92 0.57 12.38
C LEU A 576 -18.13 1.22 11.69
N LEU A 577 -18.52 2.41 12.15
CA LEU A 577 -19.71 3.13 11.71
C LEU A 577 -19.49 4.64 11.91
N ASN A 578 -20.13 5.44 11.06
CA ASN A 578 -20.21 6.88 11.24
C ASN A 578 -21.15 7.24 12.42
N PRO A 579 -21.09 8.48 12.95
CA PRO A 579 -22.01 8.93 13.99
C PRO A 579 -23.47 8.80 13.57
N GLY A 580 -24.31 8.22 14.43
CA GLY A 580 -25.71 7.92 14.09
C GLY A 580 -26.39 6.94 15.05
N GLN A 581 -27.68 6.69 14.84
CA GLN A 581 -28.43 5.65 15.54
C GLN A 581 -28.70 4.47 14.63
N TYR A 582 -28.29 3.29 15.06
CA TYR A 582 -28.37 2.06 14.28
C TYR A 582 -29.21 1.02 14.99
N ARG A 583 -30.03 0.29 14.22
CA ARG A 583 -30.69 -0.91 14.72
C ARG A 583 -29.82 -2.12 14.41
N VAL A 584 -29.31 -2.71 15.48
CA VAL A 584 -28.29 -3.77 15.42
C VAL A 584 -28.88 -5.06 15.96
N ARG A 585 -28.63 -6.16 15.25
CA ARG A 585 -29.13 -7.49 15.57
C ARG A 585 -27.99 -8.48 15.66
N ALA A 586 -27.91 -9.19 16.78
CA ALA A 586 -26.99 -10.30 16.98
C ALA A 586 -27.72 -11.64 16.72
N LEU A 587 -27.09 -12.51 15.93
CA LEU A 587 -27.57 -13.84 15.58
C LEU A 587 -26.47 -14.86 15.82
N ALA A 588 -26.81 -16.05 16.31
CA ALA A 588 -25.86 -17.15 16.43
C ALA A 588 -26.57 -18.50 16.24
N PRO A 589 -25.97 -19.48 15.55
CA PRO A 589 -26.55 -20.81 15.42
C PRO A 589 -26.93 -21.42 16.77
N GLY A 590 -28.15 -21.92 16.90
CA GLY A 590 -28.66 -22.51 18.14
C GLY A 590 -29.20 -21.50 19.17
N TYR A 591 -29.15 -20.20 18.90
CA TYR A 591 -29.67 -19.12 19.75
C TYR A 591 -30.88 -18.39 19.15
N LEU A 592 -31.70 -17.80 20.02
CA LEU A 592 -32.72 -16.83 19.60
C LEU A 592 -32.04 -15.48 19.31
N PRO A 593 -32.29 -14.85 18.15
CA PRO A 593 -31.72 -13.54 17.81
C PRO A 593 -32.14 -12.46 18.81
N SER A 594 -31.27 -11.47 19.00
CA SER A 594 -31.53 -10.29 19.83
C SER A 594 -31.25 -9.03 19.03
N ALA A 595 -32.13 -8.03 19.13
CA ALA A 595 -31.99 -6.76 18.43
C ALA A 595 -32.13 -5.59 19.40
N ARG A 596 -31.34 -4.54 19.20
CA ARG A 596 -31.40 -3.30 19.99
C ARG A 596 -30.96 -2.10 19.17
N ARG A 597 -31.19 -0.90 19.69
CA ARG A 597 -30.61 0.32 19.13
C ARG A 597 -29.26 0.58 19.78
N CYS A 598 -28.25 0.85 18.96
CA CYS A 598 -26.92 1.29 19.38
C CYS A 598 -26.70 2.69 18.79
N SER A 599 -26.11 3.61 19.55
CA SER A 599 -25.77 4.95 19.09
C SER A 599 -24.27 5.07 18.93
N VAL A 600 -23.81 5.70 17.85
CA VAL A 600 -22.40 6.05 17.64
C VAL A 600 -22.29 7.55 17.87
N ASP A 601 -21.46 7.93 18.85
CA ASP A 601 -21.24 9.32 19.20
C ASP A 601 -20.26 10.00 18.23
N THR A 602 -20.17 11.33 18.30
CA THR A 602 -19.22 12.11 17.49
C THR A 602 -17.78 12.01 18.01
N GLU A 603 -17.62 11.69 19.30
CA GLU A 603 -16.30 11.47 19.90
C GLU A 603 -15.60 10.26 19.24
N PRO A 604 -14.27 10.29 19.10
CA PRO A 604 -13.48 9.17 18.57
C PRO A 604 -13.30 8.07 19.63
N ARG A 605 -14.42 7.55 20.14
CA ARG A 605 -14.48 6.44 21.10
C ARG A 605 -15.60 5.48 20.70
N PRO A 606 -15.41 4.17 20.87
CA PRO A 606 -16.39 3.21 20.42
C PRO A 606 -17.50 3.09 21.46
N THR A 607 -18.75 3.11 21.00
CA THR A 607 -19.88 2.92 21.93
C THR A 607 -20.06 1.44 22.25
N VAL A 608 -20.16 1.11 23.54
CA VAL A 608 -20.41 -0.27 23.98
C VAL A 608 -21.86 -0.68 23.66
N CYS A 609 -22.05 -1.78 22.93
CA CYS A 609 -23.36 -2.32 22.59
C CYS A 609 -23.47 -3.84 22.78
N ASP A 610 -23.39 -4.32 24.02
CA ASP A 610 -23.45 -5.76 24.31
C ASP A 610 -24.76 -6.46 23.93
N PHE A 611 -24.65 -7.76 23.65
CA PHE A 611 -25.77 -8.65 23.39
C PHE A 611 -25.78 -9.85 24.33
N THR A 612 -26.96 -10.27 24.73
CA THR A 612 -27.16 -11.51 25.48
C THR A 612 -28.16 -12.40 24.75
N LEU A 613 -27.71 -13.56 24.29
CA LEU A 613 -28.50 -14.49 23.50
C LEU A 613 -29.00 -15.66 24.34
N THR A 614 -30.24 -16.09 24.08
CA THR A 614 -30.86 -17.23 24.78
C THR A 614 -30.84 -18.45 23.87
N LYS A 615 -30.33 -19.59 24.36
CA LYS A 615 -30.35 -20.86 23.59
C LYS A 615 -31.77 -21.23 23.19
N THR A 616 -31.93 -21.74 21.97
CA THR A 616 -33.19 -22.29 21.50
C THR A 616 -33.58 -23.53 22.32
N PRO A 617 -34.88 -23.85 22.43
CA PRO A 617 -35.31 -25.06 23.14
C PRO A 617 -34.68 -26.35 22.58
N VAL A 618 -34.47 -26.40 21.26
CA VAL A 618 -33.83 -27.54 20.57
C VAL A 618 -32.36 -27.67 20.97
N GLN A 619 -31.60 -26.57 20.96
CA GLN A 619 -30.19 -26.58 21.35
C GLN A 619 -30.03 -26.99 22.83
N ARG A 620 -30.87 -26.45 23.71
CA ARG A 620 -30.86 -26.81 25.14
C ARG A 620 -31.15 -28.30 25.35
N LEU A 621 -32.05 -28.89 24.56
CA LEU A 621 -32.33 -30.33 24.60
C LEU A 621 -31.13 -31.16 24.11
N LYS A 622 -30.45 -30.75 23.04
CA LYS A 622 -29.24 -31.42 22.54
C LYS A 622 -28.15 -31.48 23.62
N GLU A 623 -27.93 -30.38 24.32
CA GLU A 623 -26.92 -30.30 25.39
C GLU A 623 -27.28 -31.14 26.62
N LEU A 624 -28.55 -31.13 27.05
CA LEU A 624 -29.03 -31.99 28.15
C LEU A 624 -28.86 -33.47 27.83
N ARG A 625 -29.01 -33.86 26.55
CA ARG A 625 -28.79 -35.24 26.09
C ARG A 625 -27.30 -35.60 26.02
N ALA A 626 -26.45 -34.68 25.57
CA ALA A 626 -25.01 -34.87 25.52
C ALA A 626 -24.38 -34.92 26.93
N GLY A 627 -24.83 -34.06 27.85
CA GLY A 627 -24.36 -34.03 29.24
C GLY A 627 -24.81 -35.22 30.10
N GLY A 628 -25.82 -35.97 29.66
CA GLY A 628 -26.29 -37.19 30.33
C GLY A 628 -25.44 -38.44 30.05
N ALA A 629 -24.46 -38.38 29.15
CA ALA A 629 -23.68 -39.54 28.71
C ALA A 629 -22.28 -39.66 29.36
N GLY A 630 -21.85 -38.70 30.19
CA GLY A 630 -20.47 -38.59 30.70
C GLY A 630 -20.25 -38.76 32.21
N GLY A 631 -21.28 -39.09 33.00
CA GLY A 631 -21.15 -39.24 34.46
C GLY A 631 -21.36 -40.68 34.92
N ALA A 632 -20.31 -41.31 35.44
CA ALA A 632 -20.36 -42.64 36.02
C ALA A 632 -21.30 -42.69 37.25
N GLY A 633 -22.21 -43.68 37.25
CA GLY A 633 -22.85 -44.22 38.46
C GLY A 633 -24.11 -43.50 38.96
N GLY A 634 -25.28 -43.83 38.39
CA GLY A 634 -26.57 -43.53 39.03
C GLY A 634 -27.75 -43.59 38.07
N ALA A 635 -28.60 -44.60 38.20
CA ALA A 635 -29.82 -44.77 37.42
C ALA A 635 -30.78 -43.58 37.66
N GLY A 636 -30.81 -42.64 36.72
CA GLY A 636 -31.72 -41.50 36.70
C GLY A 636 -31.58 -40.73 35.40
N GLY A 637 -32.17 -41.26 34.31
CA GLY A 637 -32.18 -40.56 33.02
C GLY A 637 -32.71 -39.14 33.19
N ALA A 638 -31.91 -38.14 32.81
CA ALA A 638 -32.23 -36.72 32.99
C ALA A 638 -33.59 -36.41 32.35
N ARG A 639 -34.64 -36.22 33.17
CA ARG A 639 -35.97 -35.83 32.70
C ARG A 639 -35.87 -34.43 32.10
N VAL A 640 -36.19 -34.33 30.81
CA VAL A 640 -36.30 -33.04 30.11
C VAL A 640 -37.31 -32.15 30.86
N PRO A 641 -36.92 -30.94 31.31
CA PRO A 641 -37.80 -30.04 32.06
C PRO A 641 -39.13 -29.80 31.32
N GLN A 642 -40.24 -29.80 32.07
CA GLN A 642 -41.61 -29.75 31.52
C GLN A 642 -41.88 -28.46 30.72
N ASP A 643 -41.28 -27.35 31.14
CA ASP A 643 -41.30 -26.06 30.42
C ASP A 643 -40.63 -26.16 29.04
N LEU A 644 -39.54 -26.92 28.92
CA LEU A 644 -38.84 -27.14 27.66
C LEU A 644 -39.65 -28.00 26.69
N GLN A 645 -40.34 -29.02 27.22
CA GLN A 645 -41.25 -29.87 26.43
C GLN A 645 -42.43 -29.08 25.86
N LEU A 646 -43.00 -28.17 26.66
CA LEU A 646 -44.10 -27.29 26.22
C LEU A 646 -43.65 -26.32 25.12
N ARG A 647 -42.46 -25.72 25.24
CA ARG A 647 -41.90 -24.83 24.21
C ARG A 647 -41.59 -25.55 22.90
N LEU A 648 -41.10 -26.79 22.96
CA LEU A 648 -40.86 -27.61 21.77
C LEU A 648 -42.18 -27.99 21.07
N ARG A 649 -43.24 -28.28 21.83
CA ARG A 649 -44.59 -28.49 21.26
C ARG A 649 -45.14 -27.22 20.59
N ALA A 650 -44.97 -26.05 21.20
CA ALA A 650 -45.39 -24.79 20.61
C ALA A 650 -44.63 -24.44 19.32
N LEU A 651 -43.34 -24.81 19.22
CA LEU A 651 -42.56 -24.64 17.99
C LEU A 651 -43.04 -25.56 16.85
N ARG A 652 -43.42 -26.81 17.16
CA ARG A 652 -44.02 -27.74 16.18
C ARG A 652 -45.40 -27.28 15.68
N LEU A 653 -46.12 -26.52 16.49
CA LEU A 653 -47.43 -25.95 16.13
C LEU A 653 -47.33 -24.61 15.37
N ARG A 654 -46.11 -24.04 15.24
CA ARG A 654 -45.85 -22.77 14.56
C ARG A 654 -45.13 -22.90 13.21
N GLU A 655 -44.90 -24.12 12.71
CA GLU A 655 -44.45 -24.30 11.32
C GLU A 655 -45.59 -23.86 10.37
N PRO A 656 -45.35 -22.89 9.46
CA PRO A 656 -46.13 -22.84 8.23
C PRO A 656 -45.77 -24.08 7.40
N ILE A 657 -46.76 -24.63 6.70
CA ILE A 657 -46.58 -25.71 5.72
C ILE A 657 -45.41 -25.35 4.81
N ARG A 658 -44.29 -26.08 4.93
CA ARG A 658 -43.14 -25.97 4.03
C ARG A 658 -43.42 -26.91 2.85
N GLU A 659 -43.49 -26.35 1.65
CA GLU A 659 -43.46 -27.13 0.41
C GLU A 659 -42.19 -28.01 0.38
N GLN A 660 -42.36 -29.21 -0.16
CA GLN A 660 -41.34 -30.23 -0.29
C GLN A 660 -40.17 -29.73 -1.16
N GLY A 661 -38.99 -29.63 -0.55
CA GLY A 661 -37.71 -29.50 -1.22
C GLY A 661 -36.70 -30.31 -0.43
N SER A 662 -36.29 -31.44 -0.99
CA SER A 662 -35.48 -32.50 -0.38
C SER A 662 -34.15 -32.02 0.20
N ALA A 663 -33.84 -32.50 1.41
CA ALA A 663 -32.50 -32.54 1.96
C ALA A 663 -31.58 -33.43 1.10
N VAL A 664 -30.34 -32.99 0.87
CA VAL A 664 -29.24 -33.89 0.51
C VAL A 664 -28.16 -33.75 1.58
N SER A 665 -27.87 -34.89 2.20
CA SER A 665 -26.80 -35.13 3.18
C SER A 665 -25.57 -35.62 2.43
N TRP A 666 -24.41 -35.07 2.77
CA TRP A 666 -23.10 -35.59 2.38
C TRP A 666 -22.76 -36.82 3.22
N SER A 667 -22.84 -38.02 2.64
CA SER A 667 -22.04 -39.22 2.97
C SER A 667 -22.37 -40.35 2.00
N ASP A 668 -21.34 -41.13 1.63
CA ASP A 668 -21.39 -42.41 0.90
C ASP A 668 -21.33 -42.35 -0.63
N VAL A 669 -20.14 -42.06 -1.17
CA VAL A 669 -19.73 -42.53 -2.50
C VAL A 669 -19.04 -43.87 -2.35
N SER A 670 -19.73 -44.96 -2.65
CA SER A 670 -19.13 -46.28 -2.88
C SER A 670 -20.00 -47.15 -3.80
N ARG A 671 -19.53 -47.26 -5.05
CA ARG A 671 -19.46 -48.47 -5.88
C ARG A 671 -20.74 -49.16 -6.41
N VAL A 672 -20.61 -49.54 -7.69
CA VAL A 672 -21.30 -50.60 -8.50
C VAL A 672 -22.69 -50.19 -9.04
N PHE A 673 -22.95 -50.08 -10.35
CA PHE A 673 -22.95 -51.17 -11.34
C PHE A 673 -23.04 -50.66 -12.79
N TRP A 674 -22.39 -51.43 -13.66
CA TRP A 674 -22.50 -51.46 -15.12
C TRP A 674 -23.86 -51.97 -15.60
N THR A 675 -24.33 -51.43 -16.73
CA THR A 675 -25.09 -52.02 -17.87
C THR A 675 -25.73 -50.81 -18.59
N GLY A 676 -25.54 -50.47 -19.86
CA GLY A 676 -25.25 -51.27 -21.04
C GLY A 676 -26.41 -51.06 -22.05
N VAL A 677 -26.07 -50.53 -23.24
CA VAL A 677 -26.77 -50.70 -24.55
C VAL A 677 -27.93 -49.70 -24.87
N PRO A 678 -28.10 -49.21 -26.13
CA PRO A 678 -27.13 -48.91 -27.20
C PRO A 678 -27.33 -47.55 -27.91
N LEU A 679 -26.32 -47.23 -28.74
CA LEU A 679 -26.34 -46.27 -29.84
C LEU A 679 -27.38 -46.61 -30.92
N ASP A 680 -27.96 -45.57 -31.53
CA ASP A 680 -28.42 -45.62 -32.92
C ASP A 680 -28.00 -44.37 -33.71
N ARG A 681 -27.59 -44.61 -34.96
CA ARG A 681 -27.08 -43.65 -35.94
C ARG A 681 -28.20 -43.38 -36.95
N SER A 682 -28.40 -42.12 -37.36
CA SER A 682 -28.47 -41.73 -38.78
C SER A 682 -28.91 -40.28 -39.01
N SER A 683 -28.17 -39.59 -39.91
CA SER A 683 -28.62 -38.64 -40.95
C SER A 683 -29.46 -37.40 -40.55
N SER A 684 -29.35 -36.21 -41.14
CA SER A 684 -28.49 -35.55 -42.13
C SER A 684 -29.09 -34.15 -42.37
N ASN A 685 -28.31 -33.24 -42.95
CA ASN A 685 -28.64 -31.91 -43.52
C ASN A 685 -28.69 -30.70 -42.56
N LYS A 686 -27.72 -29.77 -42.68
CA LYS A 686 -27.65 -28.54 -43.54
C LYS A 686 -28.25 -27.36 -42.75
N ASP A 687 -27.59 -26.22 -42.52
CA ASP A 687 -26.70 -25.43 -43.39
C ASP A 687 -25.68 -24.58 -42.61
N CYS A 688 -24.62 -24.20 -43.33
CA CYS A 688 -23.73 -23.01 -43.27
C CYS A 688 -23.81 -22.02 -42.10
N GLY A 689 -22.73 -21.43 -41.59
CA GLY A 689 -21.41 -21.29 -42.18
C GLY A 689 -20.41 -20.55 -41.26
N SER A 690 -19.16 -20.66 -41.68
CA SER A 690 -17.91 -20.08 -41.18
C SER A 690 -17.90 -18.56 -40.97
N PHE A 691 -17.06 -18.06 -40.04
CA PHE A 691 -15.93 -17.11 -40.27
C PHE A 691 -15.28 -16.83 -38.90
N LYS A 692 -14.11 -17.42 -38.58
CA LYS A 692 -12.74 -16.91 -38.79
C LYS A 692 -12.41 -15.57 -38.12
N VAL A 693 -11.66 -15.73 -37.02
CA VAL A 693 -10.71 -14.83 -36.37
C VAL A 693 -9.77 -14.13 -37.36
N LYS A 694 -9.51 -12.84 -37.13
CA LYS A 694 -8.24 -12.15 -37.35
C LYS A 694 -8.15 -11.00 -36.35
N VAL A 695 -7.25 -11.15 -35.36
CA VAL A 695 -5.96 -10.45 -35.17
C VAL A 695 -6.18 -9.03 -34.70
#